data_AF-A0A9N8H3G2-F1
#
_entry.id   AF-A0A9N8H3G2-F1
#
_cell.length_a   1.000
_cell.length_b   1.000
_cell.length_c   1.000
_cell.angle_alpha   90.00
_cell.angle_beta   90.00
_cell.angle_gamma   90.00
#
_symmetry.space_group_name_H-M   'P 1'
#
loop_
_entity.id
_entity.type
_entity.pdbx_description
1 polymer ?
#
loop_
_entity_poly.entity_id
_entity_poly.type
_entity_poly.pdbx_seq_one_letter_code
_entity_poly.pdbx_strand_id
1 'polypeptide(L)'
;MNTPTANTRGEAQSSKGSRSGKVERKGRGSALHGRTAQPEDDPNRLVPTEYHSDDGLEEEEPQEVHVDELEDEEKDIPPVMLSREIDDLPAQAAMKPPSLAFQPSGFRFEKALTEDIYSIMYTAEPMSLAFFFAVLVFLIQFTILVLIFIDLVHTTDDPPTSSNGEINRISIPVDVDRTVHIAQGLSVILIINFTAKDGDLIRGCSRFFNGYDHEHINDHPGATKIKWVMSSLLQASSGVFMIIDLFMLLMQSTTVVGLCLNFAALHFVQDIDDVAFAVAETGLTGRRIQQEVKGVGDIMTTAANKKRTLWMRRILMVTIVIVLYICWAVLTSWQLFGKFACDELFIQFGDAYDPDLALYSGRFLAQGRQSSRTKYVDLSGTYKMRYSRSNKAWVLEPNSLEKGPVVIMSSQTDSFDVTTVADQTWFHNTTAGFAPVDWFALSCHECENRCHQDRGKCENQVCICKEGFFGMSCEIETPECPHYAIDFRTRGTLGNIPGGSFFFDKLFASPDFAPANNMSRLEFNGRFVYLPYNPNWLRLSEDYKVQNFMLFTGRRWMILGTQLESDALAWIDFLNFMNATILSDNPSPAGKLQLLAKSPDYHPIFYSSPVDLSTPTWAYDPSTVTWVFVKPQKNPEESLFFGTKPDDDDRLSAQFLCSACAYQNRTEGLGTCGNGGRCTITLPESGLGFCECSPFYTGFQCEYVYDCNELGCFNGGTCDKITGSCKYCFKGAHGNICQNPPPPAVEQEPFFCSDTVFSFSACKNHQACDPFQLKCTCEPPFYGEYCQESTQQTCVRVSEDYENFELGENWIPQEGVFLDPCLNGGFCDYSYVDYPVCRCPEGYSGDLCELRAGSENISSPTKSPEG
;
A
#
# COMPACT_ATOMS: atom_id res chain seq x y z
N MET A 1 36.28 41.35 -43.37
CA MET A 1 36.31 42.81 -43.17
C MET A 1 35.90 43.11 -41.74
N ASN A 2 36.72 43.88 -41.04
CA ASN A 2 36.48 44.64 -39.79
C ASN A 2 35.83 43.95 -38.57
N THR A 3 36.68 43.32 -37.76
CA THR A 3 36.83 43.61 -36.30
C THR A 3 37.41 45.04 -36.10
N PRO A 4 37.55 45.64 -34.89
CA PRO A 4 37.57 45.12 -33.51
C PRO A 4 36.53 45.86 -32.59
N THR A 5 36.57 46.00 -31.25
CA THR A 5 37.67 45.86 -30.25
C THR A 5 37.20 45.63 -28.80
N ALA A 6 38.17 45.29 -27.95
CA ALA A 6 38.24 45.34 -26.48
C ALA A 6 37.97 46.76 -25.87
N ASN A 7 37.93 47.02 -24.55
CA ASN A 7 38.73 46.44 -23.47
C ASN A 7 38.30 46.81 -22.01
N THR A 8 38.73 45.98 -21.03
CA THR A 8 39.15 46.29 -19.63
C THR A 8 38.23 46.84 -18.50
N ARG A 9 38.24 46.06 -17.39
CA ARG A 9 38.56 46.38 -15.96
C ARG A 9 37.53 46.93 -14.95
N GLY A 10 37.54 46.26 -13.78
CA GLY A 10 37.38 46.84 -12.42
C GLY A 10 35.94 47.00 -11.93
N GLU A 11 35.60 46.89 -10.65
CA GLU A 11 36.30 46.44 -9.42
C GLU A 11 35.26 45.81 -8.46
N ALA A 12 35.69 45.11 -7.42
CA ALA A 12 34.77 44.55 -6.41
C ALA A 12 34.54 45.54 -5.24
N GLN A 13 33.31 45.67 -4.74
CA GLN A 13 33.09 45.98 -3.32
C GLN A 13 31.69 45.68 -2.74
N SER A 14 31.74 45.19 -1.50
CA SER A 14 30.66 44.82 -0.58
C SER A 14 29.68 45.95 -0.19
N SER A 15 28.39 45.63 -0.06
CA SER A 15 27.55 46.01 1.11
C SER A 15 26.34 45.06 1.18
N LYS A 16 26.07 44.34 2.28
CA LYS A 16 25.47 44.73 3.57
C LYS A 16 24.08 45.37 3.45
N GLY A 17 23.05 44.57 3.76
CA GLY A 17 21.65 44.87 3.57
C GLY A 17 21.04 45.94 4.48
N SER A 18 19.73 46.16 4.29
CA SER A 18 18.88 46.90 5.22
C SER A 18 17.47 46.29 5.24
N ARG A 19 16.75 46.52 6.35
CA ARG A 19 15.40 46.03 6.60
C ARG A 19 14.35 46.75 5.75
N SER A 20 13.34 46.03 5.31
CA SER A 20 12.00 46.53 4.99
C SER A 20 10.99 45.56 5.62
N GLY A 21 9.85 45.95 6.15
CA GLY A 21 9.17 47.24 6.12
C GLY A 21 7.68 46.97 6.06
N LYS A 22 7.02 46.95 7.23
CA LYS A 22 5.64 46.49 7.40
C LYS A 22 4.67 47.45 6.69
N VAL A 23 4.01 46.99 5.62
CA VAL A 23 3.03 47.80 4.86
C VAL A 23 1.61 47.48 5.33
N GLU A 24 0.96 48.50 5.90
CA GLU A 24 -0.44 48.48 6.30
C GLU A 24 -1.30 49.07 5.17
N ARG A 25 -2.20 48.27 4.57
CA ARG A 25 -3.08 48.74 3.47
C ARG A 25 -4.51 48.98 3.97
N LYS A 26 -4.87 50.26 4.12
CA LYS A 26 -6.28 50.72 4.19
C LYS A 26 -6.82 50.93 2.78
N GLY A 27 -7.81 50.14 2.36
CA GLY A 27 -8.59 50.38 1.15
C GLY A 27 -9.82 51.24 1.47
N ARG A 28 -9.91 52.44 0.87
CA ARG A 28 -11.15 53.23 0.82
C ARG A 28 -12.00 52.74 -0.35
N GLY A 29 -13.31 52.57 -0.12
CA GLY A 29 -14.27 52.46 -1.20
C GLY A 29 -14.56 53.82 -1.84
N SER A 30 -14.84 53.83 -3.14
CA SER A 30 -15.40 54.95 -3.88
C SER A 30 -16.49 54.42 -4.81
N ALA A 31 -17.70 54.94 -4.69
CA ALA A 31 -18.80 54.68 -5.62
C ALA A 31 -18.75 55.65 -6.82
N LEU A 32 -19.25 55.22 -7.98
CA LEU A 32 -19.56 56.12 -9.10
C LEU A 32 -20.68 55.54 -9.98
N HIS A 33 -21.60 56.40 -10.40
CA HIS A 33 -22.76 56.06 -11.25
C HIS A 33 -22.39 55.82 -12.72
N GLY A 34 -23.19 55.01 -13.42
CA GLY A 34 -23.25 54.91 -14.89
C GLY A 34 -24.61 54.37 -15.34
N ARG A 35 -25.25 55.00 -16.34
CA ARG A 35 -26.66 54.82 -16.72
C ARG A 35 -26.88 53.91 -17.94
N THR A 36 -28.00 53.16 -17.91
CA THR A 36 -28.97 52.81 -18.98
C THR A 36 -28.53 52.20 -20.32
N ALA A 37 -29.14 51.06 -20.66
CA ALA A 37 -29.84 50.80 -21.94
C ALA A 37 -30.91 49.68 -21.76
N GLN A 38 -32.06 49.80 -22.44
CA GLN A 38 -33.00 48.69 -22.72
C GLN A 38 -32.63 48.04 -24.07
N PRO A 39 -33.12 46.83 -24.40
CA PRO A 39 -34.41 46.69 -25.13
C PRO A 39 -35.28 45.50 -24.62
N GLU A 40 -36.60 45.66 -24.49
CA GLU A 40 -37.71 45.30 -25.43
C GLU A 40 -38.34 43.91 -25.16
N ASP A 41 -39.67 43.85 -25.34
CA ASP A 41 -40.55 42.74 -25.00
C ASP A 41 -40.69 41.70 -26.14
N ASP A 42 -41.03 40.45 -25.79
CA ASP A 42 -41.82 39.57 -26.67
C ASP A 42 -42.80 38.72 -25.82
N PRO A 43 -44.14 38.80 -26.04
CA PRO A 43 -45.12 38.17 -25.17
C PRO A 43 -45.71 36.88 -25.76
N ASN A 44 -45.35 35.71 -25.21
CA ASN A 44 -46.17 34.50 -25.32
C ASN A 44 -45.81 33.43 -24.27
N ARG A 45 -46.56 33.37 -23.17
CA ARG A 45 -46.66 32.14 -22.37
C ARG A 45 -48.06 31.97 -21.78
N LEU A 46 -48.77 30.98 -22.33
CA LEU A 46 -50.11 30.60 -21.88
C LEU A 46 -50.05 29.90 -20.52
N VAL A 47 -50.95 30.31 -19.63
CA VAL A 47 -51.23 29.69 -18.33
C VAL A 47 -52.24 28.55 -18.52
N PRO A 48 -52.16 27.49 -17.69
CA PRO A 48 -53.42 27.09 -17.05
C PRO A 48 -53.29 26.81 -15.53
N THR A 49 -54.17 27.49 -14.79
CA THR A 49 -54.93 27.02 -13.61
C THR A 49 -54.21 26.41 -12.40
N GLU A 50 -54.14 27.22 -11.35
CA GLU A 50 -54.75 26.95 -10.02
C GLU A 50 -55.01 25.50 -9.61
N TYR A 51 -54.39 25.10 -8.49
CA TYR A 51 -55.08 24.34 -7.45
C TYR A 51 -54.77 24.94 -6.08
N HIS A 52 -55.80 25.17 -5.27
CA HIS A 52 -55.73 25.79 -3.94
C HIS A 52 -56.23 24.78 -2.92
N SER A 53 -55.38 24.39 -1.96
CA SER A 53 -55.68 23.72 -0.69
C SER A 53 -54.37 23.84 0.12
N ASP A 54 -54.27 24.66 1.15
CA ASP A 54 -54.81 24.41 2.50
C ASP A 54 -54.56 22.98 2.98
N ASP A 55 -53.45 22.77 3.68
CA ASP A 55 -53.53 22.48 5.12
C ASP A 55 -52.17 22.78 5.79
N GLY A 56 -52.22 23.35 7.00
CA GLY A 56 -51.02 23.68 7.77
C GLY A 56 -50.57 22.52 8.65
N LEU A 57 -49.26 22.27 8.68
CA LEU A 57 -48.62 21.50 9.74
C LEU A 57 -47.50 22.35 10.32
N GLU A 58 -47.61 22.64 11.62
CA GLU A 58 -46.55 23.26 12.40
C GLU A 58 -45.40 22.24 12.53
N GLU A 59 -44.17 22.65 12.22
CA GLU A 59 -42.99 21.84 12.53
C GLU A 59 -42.77 21.85 14.04
N GLU A 60 -43.22 20.79 14.74
CA GLU A 60 -42.85 20.56 16.13
C GLU A 60 -41.33 20.34 16.24
N GLU A 61 -40.68 21.08 17.14
CA GLU A 61 -39.31 20.79 17.55
C GLU A 61 -39.24 19.35 18.12
N PRO A 62 -38.22 18.55 17.76
CA PRO A 62 -38.04 17.24 18.38
C PRO A 62 -37.66 17.45 19.86
N GLN A 63 -38.61 17.15 20.75
CA GLN A 63 -38.36 17.09 22.18
C GLN A 63 -37.20 16.14 22.48
N GLU A 64 -36.32 16.53 23.41
CA GLU A 64 -35.29 15.64 23.95
C GLU A 64 -35.96 14.41 24.57
N VAL A 65 -35.78 13.24 23.94
CA VAL A 65 -36.20 11.97 24.52
C VAL A 65 -35.34 11.72 25.76
N HIS A 66 -35.93 11.95 26.92
CA HIS A 66 -35.37 11.52 28.19
C HIS A 66 -35.28 9.99 28.17
N VAL A 67 -34.06 9.46 28.06
CA VAL A 67 -33.82 8.03 28.16
C VAL A 67 -33.97 7.66 29.63
N ASP A 68 -35.09 7.05 29.98
CA ASP A 68 -35.30 6.43 31.29
C ASP A 68 -34.25 5.32 31.53
N GLU A 69 -33.71 5.28 32.74
CA GLU A 69 -32.76 4.25 33.17
C GLU A 69 -33.43 2.87 33.19
N LEU A 70 -33.01 1.99 32.28
CA LEU A 70 -33.22 0.55 32.40
C LEU A 70 -32.14 -0.04 33.32
N GLU A 71 -32.42 -0.01 34.63
CA GLU A 71 -31.75 -0.86 35.61
C GLU A 71 -32.15 -2.34 35.37
N ASP A 72 -31.36 -3.09 34.60
CA ASP A 72 -31.51 -4.55 34.51
C ASP A 72 -30.62 -5.28 35.54
N GLU A 73 -31.20 -6.30 36.18
CA GLU A 73 -30.57 -7.07 37.25
C GLU A 73 -29.35 -7.89 36.76
N GLU A 74 -28.14 -7.62 37.26
CA GLU A 74 -27.08 -8.66 37.30
C GLU A 74 -26.88 -9.18 38.72
N LYS A 75 -27.17 -10.48 38.91
CA LYS A 75 -27.26 -11.15 40.21
C LYS A 75 -25.92 -11.72 40.68
N ASP A 76 -25.62 -11.48 41.96
CA ASP A 76 -24.94 -12.38 42.89
C ASP A 76 -23.72 -13.20 42.39
N ILE A 77 -22.55 -12.55 42.38
CA ILE A 77 -21.26 -13.24 42.55
C ILE A 77 -20.74 -12.89 43.97
N PRO A 78 -20.53 -13.88 44.85
CA PRO A 78 -20.14 -13.60 46.24
C PRO A 78 -18.69 -13.11 46.34
N PRO A 79 -18.39 -12.12 47.20
CA PRO A 79 -17.02 -11.67 47.41
C PRO A 79 -16.19 -12.77 48.10
N VAL A 80 -15.05 -13.09 47.50
CA VAL A 80 -14.06 -14.01 48.09
C VAL A 80 -13.55 -13.40 49.41
N MET A 81 -13.86 -14.06 50.53
CA MET A 81 -13.22 -13.74 51.80
C MET A 81 -11.73 -14.08 51.73
N LEU A 82 -10.87 -13.06 51.79
CA LEU A 82 -9.57 -13.19 52.45
C LEU A 82 -9.64 -12.48 53.81
N SER A 83 -9.72 -13.29 54.87
CA SER A 83 -9.44 -12.89 56.24
C SER A 83 -8.07 -12.21 56.35
N ARG A 84 -7.90 -11.05 56.97
CA ARG A 84 -8.19 -10.70 58.38
C ARG A 84 -7.28 -11.41 59.38
N GLU A 85 -6.04 -10.93 59.50
CA GLU A 85 -5.27 -10.85 60.75
C GLU A 85 -4.00 -10.00 60.53
N ILE A 86 -3.91 -8.87 61.23
CA ILE A 86 -2.73 -8.14 61.78
C ILE A 86 -3.31 -6.78 62.22
N ASP A 87 -3.85 -6.75 63.43
CA ASP A 87 -4.30 -5.54 64.13
C ASP A 87 -4.18 -5.82 65.64
N ASP A 88 -2.93 -5.92 66.12
CA ASP A 88 -2.60 -5.93 67.56
C ASP A 88 -1.11 -5.62 67.77
N LEU A 89 -0.75 -4.33 67.66
CA LEU A 89 0.53 -3.79 68.15
C LEU A 89 0.23 -2.70 69.17
N PRO A 90 0.69 -2.82 70.44
CA PRO A 90 0.28 -1.92 71.49
C PRO A 90 0.89 -0.53 71.30
N ALA A 91 0.05 0.50 71.42
CA ALA A 91 0.45 1.90 71.40
C ALA A 91 1.49 2.19 72.50
N GLN A 92 2.77 2.27 72.13
CA GLN A 92 3.82 2.65 73.07
C GLN A 92 3.67 4.12 73.45
N ALA A 93 3.73 4.37 74.75
CA ALA A 93 3.47 5.69 75.32
C ALA A 93 4.47 6.74 74.80
N ALA A 94 3.94 7.85 74.29
CA ALA A 94 4.75 9.01 73.89
C ALA A 94 5.47 9.62 75.10
N MET A 95 6.74 9.23 75.31
CA MET A 95 7.60 9.84 76.31
C MET A 95 7.83 11.31 75.95
N LYS A 96 7.34 12.19 76.82
CA LYS A 96 7.54 13.63 76.76
C LYS A 96 9.05 13.95 76.76
N PRO A 97 9.59 14.64 75.74
CA PRO A 97 11.03 14.87 75.64
C PRO A 97 11.53 15.73 76.81
N PRO A 98 12.69 15.39 77.41
CA PRO A 98 13.26 16.17 78.50
C PRO A 98 13.68 17.56 78.03
N SER A 99 13.57 18.53 78.94
CA SER A 99 13.85 19.93 78.69
C SER A 99 15.31 20.18 78.24
N LEU A 100 15.45 20.78 77.06
CA LEU A 100 16.65 21.41 76.47
C LEU A 100 17.84 21.60 77.44
N ALA A 101 18.76 20.63 77.40
CA ALA A 101 20.14 20.86 77.80
C ALA A 101 20.89 21.60 76.68
N PHE A 102 21.74 22.55 77.04
CA PHE A 102 22.51 23.38 76.12
C PHE A 102 23.51 22.52 75.32
N GLN A 103 23.20 22.21 74.06
CA GLN A 103 24.11 21.44 73.20
C GLN A 103 25.34 22.28 72.81
N PRO A 104 26.56 21.72 72.91
CA PRO A 104 27.76 22.40 72.45
C PRO A 104 27.71 22.61 70.93
N SER A 105 28.16 23.78 70.49
CA SER A 105 28.03 24.31 69.12
C SER A 105 28.97 23.66 68.09
N GLY A 106 29.07 22.33 68.10
CA GLY A 106 30.00 21.56 67.26
C GLY A 106 29.52 20.16 66.86
N PHE A 107 28.28 19.79 67.20
CA PHE A 107 27.73 18.50 66.79
C PHE A 107 27.51 18.48 65.26
N ARG A 108 28.36 17.76 64.52
CA ARG A 108 28.10 17.43 63.12
C ARG A 108 26.86 16.55 63.08
N PHE A 109 25.90 16.88 62.22
CA PHE A 109 24.80 15.96 61.94
C PHE A 109 25.34 14.88 61.01
N GLU A 110 25.36 13.65 61.48
CA GLU A 110 25.58 12.45 60.67
C GLU A 110 24.28 12.06 59.96
N LYS A 111 24.40 11.55 58.74
CA LYS A 111 23.27 11.00 57.99
C LYS A 111 23.69 9.67 57.36
N ALA A 112 22.95 8.60 57.65
CA ALA A 112 23.10 7.32 56.99
C ALA A 112 23.07 7.49 55.45
N LEU A 113 23.94 6.73 54.80
CA LEU A 113 23.97 6.60 53.35
C LEU A 113 22.64 6.02 52.86
N THR A 114 22.13 6.49 51.72
CA THR A 114 20.83 6.04 51.19
C THR A 114 20.89 4.56 50.75
N GLU A 115 19.84 3.82 51.06
CA GLU A 115 19.71 2.36 50.87
C GLU A 115 19.31 2.01 49.42
N ASP A 116 20.25 2.20 48.48
CA ASP A 116 20.07 1.90 47.05
C ASP A 116 21.28 1.14 46.45
N ILE A 117 21.13 0.55 45.25
CA ILE A 117 22.22 -0.24 44.63
C ILE A 117 23.47 0.59 44.36
N TYR A 118 23.29 1.89 44.13
CA TYR A 118 24.39 2.82 43.84
C TYR A 118 25.27 3.02 45.08
N SER A 119 24.71 2.92 46.30
CA SER A 119 25.47 2.80 47.54
C SER A 119 26.26 1.50 47.62
N ILE A 120 25.66 0.34 47.32
CA ILE A 120 26.40 -0.94 47.30
C ILE A 120 27.58 -0.85 46.33
N MET A 121 27.34 -0.29 45.13
CA MET A 121 28.39 -0.05 44.13
C MET A 121 29.48 0.89 44.65
N TYR A 122 29.13 1.90 45.47
CA TYR A 122 30.11 2.77 46.12
C TYR A 122 30.92 2.06 47.22
N THR A 123 30.29 1.28 48.09
CA THR A 123 30.91 0.74 49.32
C THR A 123 31.66 -0.57 49.09
N ALA A 124 31.06 -1.52 48.38
CA ALA A 124 31.56 -2.89 48.24
C ALA A 124 32.95 -2.96 47.58
N GLU A 125 33.76 -3.97 47.92
CA GLU A 125 35.09 -4.13 47.31
C GLU A 125 35.00 -4.26 45.77
N PRO A 126 35.94 -3.68 45.00
CA PRO A 126 35.99 -3.87 43.55
C PRO A 126 36.07 -5.37 43.20
N MET A 127 35.32 -5.81 42.18
CA MET A 127 35.21 -7.22 41.79
C MET A 127 34.56 -8.15 42.84
N SER A 128 34.00 -7.63 43.93
CA SER A 128 33.18 -8.42 44.85
C SER A 128 31.86 -8.85 44.22
N LEU A 129 31.24 -9.89 44.75
CA LEU A 129 29.92 -10.36 44.30
C LEU A 129 28.84 -9.28 44.46
N ALA A 130 28.91 -8.47 45.53
CA ALA A 130 27.97 -7.36 45.76
C ALA A 130 28.18 -6.22 44.75
N PHE A 131 29.43 -5.90 44.39
CA PHE A 131 29.73 -4.95 43.33
C PHE A 131 29.18 -5.41 41.97
N PHE A 132 29.40 -6.67 41.59
CA PHE A 132 28.83 -7.24 40.36
C PHE A 132 27.30 -7.27 40.37
N PHE A 133 26.67 -7.56 41.51
CA PHE A 133 25.22 -7.50 41.66
C PHE A 133 24.69 -6.08 41.41
N ALA A 134 25.26 -5.06 42.07
CA ALA A 134 24.84 -3.67 41.89
C ALA A 134 25.04 -3.18 40.45
N VAL A 135 26.15 -3.54 39.80
CA VAL A 135 26.39 -3.23 38.37
C VAL A 135 25.38 -3.95 37.47
N LEU A 136 25.05 -5.22 37.74
CA LEU A 136 24.06 -5.98 36.97
C LEU A 136 22.67 -5.35 37.04
N VAL A 137 22.21 -4.97 38.25
CA VAL A 137 20.89 -4.32 38.41
C VAL A 137 20.86 -2.97 37.68
N PHE A 138 21.91 -2.16 37.81
CA PHE A 138 22.03 -0.91 37.07
C PHE A 138 21.98 -1.14 35.55
N LEU A 139 22.71 -2.14 35.03
CA LEU A 139 22.69 -2.45 33.60
C LEU A 139 21.30 -2.90 33.13
N ILE A 140 20.58 -3.71 33.92
CA ILE A 140 19.20 -4.13 33.60
C ILE A 140 18.28 -2.90 33.53
N GLN A 141 18.25 -2.09 34.59
CA GLN A 141 17.42 -0.87 34.67
C GLN A 141 17.73 0.11 33.51
N PHE A 142 19.01 0.40 33.30
CA PHE A 142 19.47 1.33 32.27
C PHE A 142 19.25 0.80 30.85
N THR A 143 19.44 -0.50 30.60
CA THR A 143 19.11 -1.09 29.30
C THR A 143 17.60 -1.07 29.04
N ILE A 144 16.74 -1.28 30.04
CA ILE A 144 15.29 -1.15 29.88
C ILE A 144 14.93 0.30 29.48
N LEU A 145 15.45 1.31 30.19
CA LEU A 145 15.23 2.71 29.84
C LEU A 145 15.73 3.06 28.42
N VAL A 146 16.94 2.62 28.06
CA VAL A 146 17.48 2.85 26.70
C VAL A 146 16.67 2.13 25.61
N LEU A 147 16.14 0.94 25.88
CA LEU A 147 15.25 0.23 24.94
C LEU A 147 13.91 0.95 24.79
N ILE A 148 13.33 1.44 25.89
CA ILE A 148 12.13 2.30 25.85
C ILE A 148 12.43 3.56 25.01
N PHE A 149 13.54 4.27 25.27
CA PHE A 149 13.93 5.44 24.47
C PHE A 149 14.06 5.14 22.97
N ILE A 150 14.65 3.99 22.60
CA ILE A 150 14.83 3.55 21.20
C ILE A 150 13.49 3.16 20.54
N ASP A 151 12.54 2.63 21.30
CA ASP A 151 11.18 2.34 20.81
C ASP A 151 10.40 3.65 20.56
N LEU A 152 10.46 4.59 21.51
CA LEU A 152 9.81 5.90 21.46
C LEU A 152 10.38 6.82 20.37
N VAL A 153 11.67 6.70 20.06
CA VAL A 153 12.31 7.42 18.96
C VAL A 153 12.55 6.45 17.82
N HIS A 154 11.65 6.42 16.83
CA HIS A 154 11.80 5.59 15.64
C HIS A 154 13.15 5.87 14.95
N THR A 155 14.06 4.92 15.15
CA THR A 155 15.47 4.96 14.74
C THR A 155 15.75 4.10 13.51
N THR A 156 14.76 3.34 13.03
CA THR A 156 14.86 2.54 11.81
C THR A 156 15.10 3.43 10.58
N ASP A 157 15.78 2.86 9.58
CA ASP A 157 16.12 3.52 8.33
C ASP A 157 14.94 3.56 7.33
N ASP A 158 13.81 2.90 7.64
CA ASP A 158 12.56 3.06 6.90
C ASP A 158 12.23 4.55 6.83
N PRO A 159 12.10 5.15 5.63
CA PRO A 159 12.00 6.60 5.49
C PRO A 159 10.79 7.08 6.29
N PRO A 160 11.00 7.72 7.46
CA PRO A 160 9.90 8.10 8.33
C PRO A 160 8.99 9.03 7.54
N THR A 161 7.68 8.82 7.66
CA THR A 161 6.69 9.68 7.00
C THR A 161 6.95 11.11 7.43
N SER A 162 7.58 11.89 6.54
CA SER A 162 7.72 13.31 6.76
C SER A 162 6.33 13.91 6.81
N SER A 163 6.17 14.86 7.72
CA SER A 163 5.02 15.73 7.79
C SER A 163 5.53 17.16 7.60
N ASN A 164 5.20 17.78 6.49
CA ASN A 164 5.58 19.10 6.02
C ASN A 164 7.11 19.26 5.90
N GLY A 165 7.78 18.22 5.37
CA GLY A 165 9.25 18.14 5.27
C GLY A 165 9.97 17.92 6.61
N GLU A 166 9.24 17.92 7.72
CA GLU A 166 9.77 17.72 9.06
C GLU A 166 9.56 16.26 9.50
N ILE A 167 10.61 15.64 10.02
CA ILE A 167 10.59 14.21 10.34
C ILE A 167 10.03 13.99 11.74
N ASN A 168 8.82 13.45 11.84
CA ASN A 168 8.17 13.11 13.11
C ASN A 168 8.70 11.78 13.71
N ARG A 169 10.01 11.71 14.02
CA ARG A 169 10.65 10.48 14.60
C ARG A 169 10.10 10.05 15.96
N ILE A 170 9.38 10.94 16.65
CA ILE A 170 8.84 10.71 17.99
C ILE A 170 7.34 10.38 17.90
N SER A 171 6.78 10.18 16.69
CA SER A 171 5.38 9.80 16.47
C SER A 171 4.38 10.67 17.25
N ILE A 172 4.67 11.98 17.30
CA ILE A 172 3.87 12.95 18.06
C ILE A 172 2.52 13.11 17.33
N PRO A 173 1.38 12.80 17.99
CA PRO A 173 0.07 12.82 17.35
C PRO A 173 -0.38 14.23 16.98
N VAL A 174 -1.11 14.34 15.88
CA VAL A 174 -1.64 15.59 15.34
C VAL A 174 -2.89 16.02 16.12
N ASP A 175 -2.95 17.31 16.48
CA ASP A 175 -4.16 18.03 16.95
C ASP A 175 -4.96 17.37 18.11
N VAL A 176 -4.29 16.72 19.07
CA VAL A 176 -4.92 16.01 20.20
C VAL A 176 -5.95 16.85 20.99
N ASP A 177 -6.87 16.18 21.68
CA ASP A 177 -7.95 16.87 22.38
C ASP A 177 -7.44 17.84 23.46
N ARG A 178 -8.18 18.92 23.71
CA ARG A 178 -7.83 19.90 24.73
C ARG A 178 -7.76 19.29 26.13
N THR A 179 -8.57 18.28 26.42
CA THR A 179 -8.49 17.52 27.68
C THR A 179 -7.15 16.80 27.82
N VAL A 180 -6.65 16.21 26.73
CA VAL A 180 -5.32 15.56 26.66
C VAL A 180 -4.21 16.58 26.82
N HIS A 181 -4.26 17.73 26.15
CA HIS A 181 -3.27 18.80 26.36
C HIS A 181 -3.24 19.35 27.81
N ILE A 182 -4.39 19.46 28.48
CA ILE A 182 -4.46 19.86 29.89
C ILE A 182 -3.87 18.76 30.78
N ALA A 183 -4.24 17.49 30.53
CA ALA A 183 -3.67 16.35 31.25
C ALA A 183 -2.15 16.26 31.04
N GLN A 184 -1.65 16.55 29.84
CA GLN A 184 -0.23 16.61 29.53
C GLN A 184 0.48 17.67 30.38
N GLY A 185 -0.03 18.91 30.37
CA GLY A 185 0.54 20.02 31.16
C GLY A 185 0.50 19.80 32.67
N LEU A 186 -0.53 19.13 33.19
CA LEU A 186 -0.59 18.69 34.60
C LEU A 186 0.40 17.57 34.90
N SER A 187 0.62 16.66 33.95
CA SER A 187 1.50 15.50 34.14
C SER A 187 2.98 15.87 34.06
N VAL A 188 3.36 17.00 33.44
CA VAL A 188 4.69 17.61 33.65
C VAL A 188 4.93 17.87 35.15
N ILE A 189 3.92 18.33 35.91
CA ILE A 189 4.01 18.52 37.37
C ILE A 189 4.18 17.17 38.09
N LEU A 190 3.54 16.10 37.60
CA LEU A 190 3.72 14.75 38.14
C LEU A 190 5.14 14.22 37.91
N ILE A 191 5.71 14.36 36.71
CA ILE A 191 7.13 14.03 36.42
C ILE A 191 8.04 14.75 37.41
N ILE A 192 7.82 16.05 37.64
CA ILE A 192 8.59 16.85 38.59
C ILE A 192 8.40 16.32 40.01
N ASN A 193 7.18 15.97 40.44
CA ASN A 193 6.92 15.45 41.79
C ASN A 193 7.55 14.07 42.04
N PHE A 194 7.49 13.15 41.07
CA PHE A 194 8.16 11.84 41.16
C PHE A 194 9.68 12.02 41.22
N THR A 195 10.24 12.83 40.31
CA THR A 195 11.65 13.24 40.31
C THR A 195 12.05 13.88 41.65
N ALA A 196 11.17 14.70 42.22
CA ALA A 196 11.41 15.40 43.46
C ALA A 196 11.46 14.48 44.67
N LYS A 197 10.49 13.57 44.81
CA LYS A 197 10.29 12.75 46.00
C LYS A 197 11.40 11.71 46.10
N ASP A 198 11.47 10.84 45.08
CA ASP A 198 12.28 9.62 45.08
C ASP A 198 13.21 9.48 43.87
N GLY A 199 13.22 10.45 42.95
CA GLY A 199 13.98 10.37 41.70
C GLY A 199 15.50 10.29 41.84
N ASP A 200 16.08 9.32 41.13
CA ASP A 200 17.52 9.07 41.02
C ASP A 200 18.33 10.29 40.59
N LEU A 201 17.79 11.14 39.72
CA LEU A 201 18.47 12.37 39.31
C LEU A 201 18.79 13.27 40.52
N ILE A 202 17.82 13.43 41.43
CA ILE A 202 18.00 14.26 42.61
C ILE A 202 18.92 13.57 43.63
N ARG A 203 18.79 12.23 43.80
CA ARG A 203 19.67 11.43 44.67
C ARG A 203 21.13 11.52 44.20
N GLY A 204 21.41 11.19 42.94
CA GLY A 204 22.73 11.20 42.30
C GLY A 204 23.37 12.59 42.25
N CYS A 205 22.65 13.62 41.79
CA CYS A 205 23.17 14.99 41.83
C CYS A 205 23.44 15.47 43.26
N SER A 206 22.58 15.13 44.24
CA SER A 206 22.82 15.50 45.63
C SER A 206 24.07 14.83 46.20
N ARG A 207 24.32 13.54 45.90
CA ARG A 207 25.56 12.84 46.28
C ARG A 207 26.77 13.52 45.66
N PHE A 208 26.73 13.80 44.36
CA PHE A 208 27.81 14.51 43.66
C PHE A 208 28.14 15.88 44.29
N PHE A 209 27.13 16.70 44.59
CA PHE A 209 27.34 18.05 45.15
C PHE A 209 27.67 18.09 46.65
N ASN A 210 27.32 17.04 47.42
CA ASN A 210 27.69 16.95 48.83
C ASN A 210 29.22 16.77 49.01
N GLY A 211 29.89 16.24 47.99
CA GLY A 211 31.33 15.98 48.00
C GLY A 211 31.67 14.62 48.59
N TYR A 212 32.95 14.24 48.46
CA TYR A 212 33.49 13.00 48.96
C TYR A 212 34.18 13.24 50.30
N ASP A 213 33.82 12.48 51.33
CA ASP A 213 34.49 12.51 52.63
C ASP A 213 35.69 11.55 52.61
N HIS A 214 36.87 12.07 52.97
CA HIS A 214 38.09 11.28 53.02
C HIS A 214 38.19 10.42 54.29
N GLU A 215 37.43 10.73 55.35
CA GLU A 215 37.48 9.98 56.62
C GLU A 215 37.00 8.53 56.44
N HIS A 216 36.03 8.27 55.54
CA HIS A 216 35.45 6.95 55.27
C HIS A 216 36.39 5.92 54.64
N ILE A 217 37.53 6.33 54.06
CA ILE A 217 38.53 5.40 53.50
C ILE A 217 39.07 4.45 54.57
N ASN A 218 39.15 4.93 55.82
CA ASN A 218 39.74 4.17 56.92
C ASN A 218 38.82 3.02 57.38
N ASP A 219 37.51 3.25 57.33
CA ASP A 219 36.51 2.26 57.75
C ASP A 219 36.16 1.30 56.60
N HIS A 220 36.12 1.82 55.37
CA HIS A 220 35.72 1.08 54.16
C HIS A 220 36.74 1.29 53.02
N PRO A 221 37.77 0.44 52.89
CA PRO A 221 38.82 0.61 51.87
C PRO A 221 38.28 0.50 50.43
N GLY A 222 37.13 -0.14 50.22
CA GLY A 222 36.42 -0.18 48.94
C GLY A 222 35.76 1.14 48.53
N ALA A 223 35.54 2.08 49.46
CA ALA A 223 34.75 3.29 49.27
C ALA A 223 35.53 4.45 48.61
N THR A 224 36.17 4.19 47.46
CA THR A 224 37.07 5.19 46.83
C THR A 224 36.35 6.39 46.19
N LYS A 225 37.04 7.53 46.13
CA LYS A 225 36.56 8.78 45.47
C LYS A 225 36.09 8.58 44.02
N ILE A 226 36.74 7.68 43.26
CA ILE A 226 36.34 7.39 41.87
C ILE A 226 34.99 6.67 41.87
N LYS A 227 34.79 5.67 42.75
CA LYS A 227 33.52 4.96 42.87
C LYS A 227 32.39 5.87 43.36
N TRP A 228 32.66 6.82 44.25
CA TRP A 228 31.69 7.85 44.65
C TRP A 228 31.20 8.69 43.46
N VAL A 229 32.12 9.19 42.64
CA VAL A 229 31.78 9.98 41.45
C VAL A 229 31.05 9.13 40.41
N MET A 230 31.53 7.91 40.13
CA MET A 230 30.89 7.01 39.17
C MET A 230 29.47 6.61 39.59
N SER A 231 29.26 6.12 40.82
CA SER A 231 27.92 5.77 41.32
C SER A 231 26.96 6.96 41.26
N SER A 232 27.40 8.15 41.68
CA SER A 232 26.60 9.39 41.60
C SER A 232 26.23 9.77 40.17
N LEU A 233 27.15 9.59 39.20
CA LEU A 233 26.91 9.86 37.79
C LEU A 233 25.98 8.82 37.14
N LEU A 234 26.15 7.53 37.44
CA LEU A 234 25.31 6.45 36.91
C LEU A 234 23.86 6.59 37.40
N GLN A 235 23.67 6.92 38.68
CA GLN A 235 22.36 7.24 39.25
C GLN A 235 21.76 8.47 38.57
N ALA A 236 22.54 9.55 38.46
CA ALA A 236 22.07 10.76 37.78
C ALA A 236 21.68 10.49 36.32
N SER A 237 22.43 9.66 35.58
CA SER A 237 22.07 9.31 34.19
C SER A 237 20.80 8.46 34.09
N SER A 238 20.60 7.49 34.98
CA SER A 238 19.34 6.71 35.05
C SER A 238 18.14 7.65 35.20
N GLY A 239 18.22 8.58 36.18
CA GLY A 239 17.20 9.59 36.40
C GLY A 239 17.03 10.62 35.27
N VAL A 240 18.04 10.86 34.42
CA VAL A 240 17.86 11.71 33.22
C VAL A 240 17.08 10.97 32.14
N PHE A 241 17.45 9.72 31.82
CA PHE A 241 16.74 8.92 30.82
C PHE A 241 15.26 8.72 31.22
N MET A 242 15.01 8.34 32.48
CA MET A 242 13.66 8.23 33.05
C MET A 242 12.79 9.49 32.81
N ILE A 243 13.35 10.70 32.97
CA ILE A 243 12.61 11.95 32.71
C ILE A 243 12.36 12.18 31.22
N ILE A 244 13.32 11.80 30.35
CA ILE A 244 13.18 11.91 28.90
C ILE A 244 12.09 10.95 28.41
N ASP A 245 12.10 9.69 28.85
CA ASP A 245 11.13 8.66 28.46
C ASP A 245 9.72 9.02 28.93
N LEU A 246 9.58 9.43 30.21
CA LEU A 246 8.31 9.96 30.74
C LEU A 246 7.81 11.15 29.93
N PHE A 247 8.70 12.06 29.48
CA PHE A 247 8.32 13.22 28.67
C PHE A 247 7.96 12.84 27.23
N MET A 248 8.60 11.83 26.63
CA MET A 248 8.27 11.36 25.29
C MET A 248 6.91 10.65 25.25
N LEU A 249 6.67 9.70 26.16
CA LEU A 249 5.38 9.02 26.31
C LEU A 249 4.23 9.99 26.63
N LEU A 250 4.53 11.03 27.43
CA LEU A 250 3.59 12.13 27.70
C LEU A 250 3.15 12.84 26.42
N MET A 251 4.09 13.16 25.53
CA MET A 251 3.81 13.88 24.29
C MET A 251 3.18 13.01 23.20
N GLN A 252 3.48 11.70 23.18
CA GLN A 252 2.88 10.72 22.29
C GLN A 252 1.44 10.34 22.65
N SER A 253 1.04 10.45 23.92
CA SER A 253 -0.27 9.96 24.34
C SER A 253 -1.43 10.71 23.69
N THR A 254 -2.29 9.97 22.98
CA THR A 254 -3.54 10.45 22.37
C THR A 254 -4.71 10.47 23.34
N THR A 255 -4.61 9.79 24.50
CA THR A 255 -5.67 9.69 25.51
C THR A 255 -5.15 9.95 26.92
N VAL A 256 -6.05 10.32 27.85
CA VAL A 256 -5.69 10.51 29.26
C VAL A 256 -5.41 9.18 29.97
N VAL A 257 -6.10 8.09 29.59
CA VAL A 257 -5.89 6.77 30.17
C VAL A 257 -4.54 6.18 29.75
N GLY A 258 -4.20 6.26 28.46
CA GLY A 258 -2.88 5.83 27.96
C GLY A 258 -1.73 6.55 28.66
N LEU A 259 -1.88 7.86 28.90
CA LEU A 259 -0.94 8.64 29.70
C LEU A 259 -0.76 8.01 31.10
N CYS A 260 -1.84 7.79 31.84
CA CYS A 260 -1.76 7.22 33.19
C CYS A 260 -1.12 5.82 33.24
N LEU A 261 -1.40 4.98 32.24
CA LEU A 261 -0.78 3.65 32.12
C LEU A 261 0.72 3.74 31.87
N ASN A 262 1.16 4.65 30.99
CA ASN A 262 2.57 4.86 30.68
C ASN A 262 3.36 5.34 31.92
N PHE A 263 2.76 6.21 32.76
CA PHE A 263 3.35 6.62 34.04
C PHE A 263 3.51 5.44 35.02
N ALA A 264 2.50 4.56 35.12
CA ALA A 264 2.55 3.41 36.02
C ALA A 264 3.62 2.39 35.58
N ALA A 265 3.73 2.14 34.28
CA ALA A 265 4.74 1.23 33.71
C ALA A 265 6.17 1.73 33.95
N LEU A 266 6.44 3.03 33.73
CA LEU A 266 7.77 3.58 33.98
C LEU A 266 8.11 3.68 35.47
N HIS A 267 7.15 3.99 36.37
CA HIS A 267 7.39 3.99 37.81
C HIS A 267 7.95 2.64 38.30
N PHE A 268 7.44 1.53 37.77
CA PHE A 268 7.98 0.19 38.08
C PHE A 268 9.46 0.04 37.67
N VAL A 269 9.88 0.61 36.52
CA VAL A 269 11.28 0.59 36.07
C VAL A 269 12.18 1.42 36.99
N GLN A 270 11.67 2.53 37.52
CA GLN A 270 12.39 3.33 38.53
C GLN A 270 12.57 2.55 39.85
N ASP A 271 11.57 1.79 40.29
CA ASP A 271 11.64 1.05 41.57
C ASP A 271 12.56 -0.19 41.53
N ILE A 272 13.10 -0.58 40.37
CA ILE A 272 13.91 -1.82 40.22
C ILE A 272 15.14 -1.82 41.15
N ASP A 273 15.79 -0.69 41.36
CA ASP A 273 17.01 -0.63 42.18
C ASP A 273 16.72 -0.67 43.68
N ASP A 274 15.76 0.14 44.17
CA ASP A 274 15.28 0.12 45.55
C ASP A 274 14.71 -1.29 45.90
N VAL A 275 13.97 -1.94 44.99
CA VAL A 275 13.50 -3.32 45.16
C VAL A 275 14.65 -4.33 45.20
N ALA A 276 15.63 -4.21 44.29
CA ALA A 276 16.78 -5.11 44.29
C ALA A 276 17.65 -4.96 45.55
N PHE A 277 17.77 -3.75 46.10
CA PHE A 277 18.42 -3.50 47.39
C PHE A 277 17.67 -4.23 48.51
N ALA A 278 16.35 -4.04 48.63
CA ALA A 278 15.52 -4.71 49.64
C ALA A 278 15.60 -6.25 49.54
N VAL A 279 15.52 -6.81 48.33
CA VAL A 279 15.67 -8.25 48.09
C VAL A 279 17.06 -8.75 48.50
N ALA A 280 18.11 -7.95 48.30
CA ALA A 280 19.46 -8.29 48.76
C ALA A 280 19.60 -8.20 50.29
N GLU A 281 18.91 -7.25 50.94
CA GLU A 281 18.89 -7.10 52.41
C GLU A 281 18.24 -8.29 53.13
N THR A 282 17.17 -8.86 52.56
CA THR A 282 16.55 -10.10 53.08
C THR A 282 17.51 -11.30 53.03
N GLY A 283 18.52 -11.25 52.17
CA GLY A 283 19.52 -12.31 51.98
C GLY A 283 19.19 -13.34 50.92
N LEU A 284 18.11 -13.15 50.15
CA LEU A 284 17.72 -14.03 49.04
C LEU A 284 18.79 -14.10 47.94
N THR A 285 19.54 -13.02 47.70
CA THR A 285 20.66 -12.99 46.74
C THR A 285 21.95 -13.63 47.26
N GLY A 286 21.98 -14.00 48.54
CA GLY A 286 23.09 -14.71 49.19
C GLY A 286 23.73 -13.94 50.34
N ARG A 287 24.20 -14.68 51.35
CA ARG A 287 24.71 -14.13 52.63
C ARG A 287 25.85 -13.12 52.48
N ARG A 288 26.70 -13.25 51.45
CA ARG A 288 27.80 -12.30 51.19
C ARG A 288 27.27 -10.93 50.76
N ILE A 289 26.31 -10.90 49.82
CA ILE A 289 25.70 -9.64 49.38
C ILE A 289 24.92 -9.02 50.55
N GLN A 290 24.17 -9.83 51.31
CA GLN A 290 23.45 -9.38 52.51
C GLN A 290 24.34 -8.67 53.54
N GLN A 291 25.58 -9.16 53.75
CA GLN A 291 26.52 -8.55 54.69
C GLN A 291 26.97 -7.16 54.21
N GLU A 292 27.32 -7.03 52.92
CA GLU A 292 27.67 -5.74 52.30
C GLU A 292 26.49 -4.75 52.31
N VAL A 293 25.27 -5.23 52.02
CA VAL A 293 24.03 -4.42 52.04
C VAL A 293 23.75 -3.87 53.43
N LYS A 294 23.87 -4.69 54.48
CA LYS A 294 23.69 -4.22 55.86
C LYS A 294 24.76 -3.21 56.28
N GLY A 295 26.00 -3.38 55.79
CA GLY A 295 27.07 -2.39 55.97
C GLY A 295 26.79 -1.03 55.32
N VAL A 296 25.91 -0.93 54.31
CA VAL A 296 25.50 0.37 53.74
C VAL A 296 24.79 1.25 54.77
N GLY A 297 23.88 0.67 55.57
CA GLY A 297 23.12 1.41 56.58
C GLY A 297 23.97 1.92 57.75
N ASP A 298 25.06 1.21 58.06
CA ASP A 298 26.02 1.59 59.11
C ASP A 298 26.91 2.79 58.70
N ILE A 299 26.98 3.13 57.40
CA ILE A 299 27.84 4.21 56.90
C ILE A 299 27.17 5.58 57.09
N MET A 300 27.60 6.27 58.14
CA MET A 300 27.21 7.64 58.45
C MET A 300 28.05 8.65 57.65
N THR A 301 27.44 9.29 56.64
CA THR A 301 28.08 10.40 55.92
C THR A 301 28.01 11.70 56.73
N THR A 302 29.06 12.53 56.68
CA THR A 302 28.99 13.89 57.23
C THR A 302 27.96 14.70 56.45
N ALA A 303 26.95 15.27 57.13
CA ALA A 303 25.95 16.06 56.43
C ALA A 303 26.59 17.33 55.85
N ALA A 304 26.83 17.31 54.53
CA ALA A 304 27.16 18.49 53.75
C ALA A 304 26.18 19.64 54.09
N ASN A 305 26.66 20.88 54.04
CA ASN A 305 25.94 22.06 54.52
C ASN A 305 24.47 22.05 54.03
N LYS A 306 23.54 21.72 54.93
CA LYS A 306 22.12 21.46 54.65
C LYS A 306 21.48 22.58 53.83
N LYS A 307 21.92 23.84 54.04
CA LYS A 307 21.47 25.01 53.28
C LYS A 307 21.91 24.96 51.82
N ARG A 308 23.15 24.54 51.53
CA ARG A 308 23.67 24.37 50.16
C ARG A 308 22.95 23.25 49.42
N THR A 309 22.82 22.07 50.03
CA THR A 309 22.17 20.91 49.39
C THR A 309 20.68 21.17 49.11
N LEU A 310 19.95 21.78 50.05
CA LEU A 310 18.57 22.21 49.82
C LEU A 310 18.44 23.27 48.73
N TRP A 311 19.38 24.23 48.66
CA TRP A 311 19.39 25.27 47.62
C TRP A 311 19.68 24.69 46.23
N MET A 312 20.67 23.78 46.12
CA MET A 312 20.96 23.06 44.88
C MET A 312 19.78 22.20 44.41
N ARG A 313 19.13 21.44 45.31
CA ARG A 313 17.92 20.65 44.98
C ARG A 313 16.79 21.55 44.48
N ARG A 314 16.57 22.73 45.09
CA ARG A 314 15.58 23.71 44.63
C ARG A 314 15.91 24.30 43.26
N ILE A 315 17.17 24.61 42.99
CA ILE A 315 17.58 25.11 41.67
C ILE A 315 17.41 24.02 40.61
N LEU A 316 17.91 22.80 40.86
CA LEU A 316 17.79 21.68 39.93
C LEU A 316 16.33 21.39 39.59
N MET A 317 15.46 21.34 40.60
CA MET A 317 14.00 21.25 40.45
C MET A 317 13.45 22.35 39.54
N VAL A 318 13.72 23.63 39.85
CA VAL A 318 13.21 24.77 39.06
C VAL A 318 13.74 24.75 37.63
N THR A 319 15.00 24.34 37.42
CA THR A 319 15.57 24.18 36.08
C THR A 319 14.85 23.08 35.30
N ILE A 320 14.62 21.90 35.89
CA ILE A 320 13.85 20.81 35.26
C ILE A 320 12.44 21.27 34.92
N VAL A 321 11.75 21.97 35.84
CA VAL A 321 10.40 22.54 35.59
C VAL A 321 10.42 23.44 34.36
N ILE A 322 11.33 24.42 34.31
CA ILE A 322 11.42 25.38 33.21
C ILE A 322 11.73 24.69 31.88
N VAL A 323 12.68 23.73 31.86
CA VAL A 323 13.03 22.99 30.64
C VAL A 323 11.84 22.17 30.13
N LEU A 324 11.22 21.35 30.98
CA LEU A 324 10.08 20.51 30.57
C LEU A 324 8.87 21.34 30.11
N TYR A 325 8.56 22.45 30.77
CA TYR A 325 7.48 23.34 30.32
C TYR A 325 7.78 24.07 29.01
N ILE A 326 9.04 24.44 28.74
CA ILE A 326 9.43 25.01 27.45
C ILE A 326 9.30 23.95 26.35
N CYS A 327 9.79 22.74 26.57
CA CYS A 327 9.66 21.64 25.62
C CYS A 327 8.18 21.31 25.36
N TRP A 328 7.37 21.15 26.40
CA TRP A 328 5.93 20.92 26.30
C TRP A 328 5.22 22.04 25.53
N ALA A 329 5.52 23.31 25.82
CA ALA A 329 4.89 24.43 25.15
C ALA A 329 5.28 24.52 23.66
N VAL A 330 6.53 24.20 23.30
CA VAL A 330 6.98 24.15 21.90
C VAL A 330 6.30 23.02 21.14
N LEU A 331 6.27 21.80 21.68
CA LEU A 331 5.65 20.66 21.01
C LEU A 331 4.13 20.78 20.94
N THR A 332 3.48 21.21 22.03
CA THR A 332 2.04 21.53 22.05
C THR A 332 1.70 22.62 21.03
N SER A 333 2.55 23.65 20.91
CA SER A 333 2.42 24.67 19.86
C SER A 333 2.48 24.05 18.46
N TRP A 334 3.44 23.16 18.19
CA TRP A 334 3.54 22.47 16.89
C TRP A 334 2.33 21.56 16.60
N GLN A 335 1.80 20.84 17.59
CA GLN A 335 0.53 20.09 17.45
C GLN A 335 -0.65 21.03 17.16
N LEU A 336 -0.81 22.11 17.94
CA LEU A 336 -1.85 23.13 17.77
C LEU A 336 -1.69 24.00 16.52
N PHE A 337 -0.53 24.00 15.88
CA PHE A 337 -0.32 24.56 14.54
C PHE A 337 -0.38 23.52 13.43
N GLY A 338 -0.56 22.24 13.74
CA GLY A 338 -0.72 21.18 12.75
C GLY A 338 0.57 20.90 11.98
N LYS A 339 1.73 21.25 12.55
CA LYS A 339 3.04 21.06 11.93
C LYS A 339 3.34 19.58 11.61
N PHE A 340 2.67 18.67 12.31
CA PHE A 340 2.74 17.22 12.10
C PHE A 340 1.60 16.65 11.24
N ALA A 341 0.60 17.47 10.86
CA ALA A 341 -0.42 17.05 9.91
C ALA A 341 0.19 17.00 8.51
N CYS A 342 -0.23 16.07 7.65
CA CYS A 342 0.15 16.10 6.24
C CYS A 342 -0.32 17.42 5.60
N ASP A 343 0.53 18.06 4.80
CA ASP A 343 0.17 19.19 3.94
C ASP A 343 -0.75 18.74 2.79
N GLU A 344 -0.52 17.53 2.28
CA GLU A 344 -1.27 16.93 1.18
C GLU A 344 -1.64 15.47 1.47
N LEU A 345 -2.87 15.11 1.10
CA LEU A 345 -3.36 13.74 1.08
C LEU A 345 -3.72 13.35 -0.35
N PHE A 346 -3.32 12.16 -0.75
CA PHE A 346 -3.96 11.49 -1.88
C PHE A 346 -4.94 10.45 -1.35
N ILE A 347 -6.17 10.50 -1.87
CA ILE A 347 -7.27 9.62 -1.49
C ILE A 347 -7.76 8.91 -2.75
N GLN A 348 -7.99 7.60 -2.65
CA GLN A 348 -8.59 6.80 -3.70
C GLN A 348 -9.75 5.98 -3.12
N PHE A 349 -10.90 6.05 -3.77
CA PHE A 349 -12.12 5.37 -3.35
C PHE A 349 -12.42 4.18 -4.26
N GLY A 350 -13.02 3.15 -3.67
CA GLY A 350 -13.60 2.02 -4.39
C GLY A 350 -14.80 2.40 -5.26
N ASP A 351 -15.26 1.44 -6.05
CA ASP A 351 -16.31 1.60 -7.06
C ASP A 351 -17.25 0.39 -7.23
N ALA A 352 -17.12 -0.65 -6.38
CA ALA A 352 -17.93 -1.87 -6.53
C ALA A 352 -19.41 -1.64 -6.17
N TYR A 353 -19.66 -0.83 -5.13
CA TYR A 353 -21.02 -0.47 -4.69
C TYR A 353 -21.59 0.71 -5.46
N ASP A 354 -20.82 1.79 -5.57
CA ASP A 354 -21.18 3.01 -6.28
C ASP A 354 -19.98 3.45 -7.14
N PRO A 355 -20.07 3.45 -8.49
CA PRO A 355 -18.98 3.83 -9.37
C PRO A 355 -18.63 5.32 -9.31
N ASP A 356 -19.53 6.15 -8.79
CA ASP A 356 -19.35 7.59 -8.73
C ASP A 356 -18.38 7.97 -7.60
N LEU A 357 -18.16 7.07 -6.62
CA LEU A 357 -17.18 7.21 -5.56
C LEU A 357 -15.74 7.36 -6.07
N ALA A 358 -15.33 6.54 -7.03
CA ALA A 358 -13.98 6.60 -7.60
C ALA A 358 -13.66 7.97 -8.20
N LEU A 359 -14.67 8.76 -8.59
CA LEU A 359 -14.53 10.09 -9.18
C LEU A 359 -14.17 11.17 -8.14
N TYR A 360 -14.38 10.89 -6.84
CA TYR A 360 -13.86 11.70 -5.73
C TYR A 360 -12.40 11.41 -5.39
N SER A 361 -11.78 10.41 -6.03
CA SER A 361 -10.36 10.12 -5.86
C SER A 361 -9.51 11.28 -6.38
N GLY A 362 -8.45 11.61 -5.66
CA GLY A 362 -7.62 12.75 -6.01
C GLY A 362 -6.78 13.29 -4.86
N ARG A 363 -6.21 14.47 -5.10
CA ARG A 363 -5.31 15.18 -4.19
C ARG A 363 -6.10 16.22 -3.39
N PHE A 364 -5.89 16.23 -2.08
CA PHE A 364 -6.51 17.15 -1.13
C PHE A 364 -5.45 17.89 -0.35
N LEU A 365 -5.49 19.22 -0.38
CA LEU A 365 -4.53 20.11 0.29
C LEU A 365 -5.07 20.58 1.64
N ALA A 366 -4.18 20.72 2.63
CA ALA A 366 -4.48 21.25 3.95
C ALA A 366 -4.82 22.75 3.88
N GLN A 367 -6.11 23.09 3.81
CA GLN A 367 -6.57 24.47 3.65
C GLN A 367 -6.81 25.16 5.01
N GLY A 368 -5.78 25.19 5.85
CA GLY A 368 -5.80 25.81 7.17
C GLY A 368 -6.71 25.09 8.18
N ARG A 369 -7.15 25.82 9.23
CA ARG A 369 -7.98 25.27 10.31
C ARG A 369 -9.42 25.76 10.30
N GLN A 370 -10.37 24.83 10.42
CA GLN A 370 -11.78 25.10 10.76
C GLN A 370 -12.10 24.43 12.10
N SER A 371 -12.80 25.14 13.00
CA SER A 371 -13.14 24.62 14.35
C SER A 371 -11.93 24.08 15.15
N SER A 372 -10.78 24.76 14.99
CA SER A 372 -9.44 24.43 15.48
C SER A 372 -8.77 23.16 14.93
N ARG A 373 -9.30 22.52 13.87
CA ARG A 373 -8.73 21.30 13.27
C ARG A 373 -8.33 21.51 11.81
N THR A 374 -7.32 20.77 11.34
CA THR A 374 -6.93 20.79 9.92
C THR A 374 -8.09 20.33 9.06
N LYS A 375 -8.38 21.06 7.98
CA LYS A 375 -9.31 20.61 6.93
C LYS A 375 -8.55 20.39 5.63
N TYR A 376 -8.92 19.35 4.92
CA TYR A 376 -8.37 18.98 3.62
C TYR A 376 -9.39 19.36 2.54
N VAL A 377 -8.94 19.92 1.43
CA VAL A 377 -9.82 20.42 0.36
C VAL A 377 -9.25 19.95 -0.97
N ASP A 378 -10.10 19.41 -1.85
CA ASP A 378 -9.67 18.96 -3.18
C ASP A 378 -9.08 20.13 -4.00
N LEU A 379 -8.28 19.81 -5.03
CA LEU A 379 -7.59 20.83 -5.84
C LEU A 379 -8.52 21.86 -6.50
N SER A 380 -9.82 21.59 -6.61
CA SER A 380 -10.83 22.50 -7.15
C SER A 380 -11.62 23.28 -6.10
N GLY A 381 -11.47 22.98 -4.81
CA GLY A 381 -12.31 23.56 -3.76
C GLY A 381 -13.79 23.13 -3.83
N THR A 382 -14.11 22.01 -4.47
CA THR A 382 -15.47 21.45 -4.56
C THR A 382 -15.82 20.58 -3.36
N TYR A 383 -14.88 19.77 -2.87
CA TYR A 383 -15.06 18.86 -1.74
C TYR A 383 -14.05 19.15 -0.63
N LYS A 384 -14.49 18.95 0.62
CA LYS A 384 -13.63 19.05 1.79
C LYS A 384 -13.75 17.81 2.66
N MET A 385 -12.61 17.34 3.16
CA MET A 385 -12.54 16.33 4.19
C MET A 385 -12.16 16.99 5.52
N ARG A 386 -12.95 16.72 6.57
CA ARG A 386 -12.74 17.26 7.92
C ARG A 386 -13.21 16.29 8.98
N TYR A 387 -12.70 16.43 10.20
CA TYR A 387 -13.28 15.73 11.35
C TYR A 387 -14.66 16.31 11.71
N SER A 388 -15.66 15.45 11.92
CA SER A 388 -16.99 15.80 12.41
C SER A 388 -17.19 15.41 13.87
N ARG A 389 -17.46 16.40 14.74
CA ARG A 389 -17.64 16.16 16.18
C ARG A 389 -18.93 15.43 16.53
N SER A 390 -20.00 15.60 15.76
CA SER A 390 -21.27 14.88 15.97
C SER A 390 -21.12 13.40 15.70
N ASN A 391 -20.41 13.05 14.63
CA ASN A 391 -20.28 11.67 14.15
C ASN A 391 -19.06 10.95 14.76
N LYS A 392 -18.19 11.71 15.47
CA LYS A 392 -16.84 11.30 15.90
C LYS A 392 -16.04 10.61 14.78
N ALA A 393 -16.08 11.16 13.57
CA ALA A 393 -15.50 10.54 12.39
C ALA A 393 -14.94 11.59 11.43
N TRP A 394 -14.00 11.19 10.59
CA TRP A 394 -13.62 11.97 9.42
C TRP A 394 -14.73 11.88 8.39
N VAL A 395 -15.11 13.01 7.78
CA VAL A 395 -16.17 13.08 6.77
C VAL A 395 -15.68 13.83 5.53
N LEU A 396 -16.06 13.32 4.35
CA LEU A 396 -15.99 14.01 3.07
C LEU A 396 -17.37 14.62 2.77
N GLU A 397 -17.40 15.92 2.49
CA GLU A 397 -18.63 16.66 2.18
C GLU A 397 -18.38 17.77 1.13
N PRO A 398 -19.40 18.28 0.44
CA PRO A 398 -19.26 19.43 -0.44
C PRO A 398 -18.73 20.66 0.32
N ASN A 399 -17.70 21.31 -0.23
CA ASN A 399 -17.06 22.48 0.38
C ASN A 399 -18.00 23.70 0.42
N SER A 400 -18.90 23.83 -0.57
CA SER A 400 -19.84 24.93 -0.76
C SER A 400 -20.87 25.14 0.37
N LEU A 401 -21.14 24.10 1.17
CA LEU A 401 -22.09 24.15 2.28
C LEU A 401 -21.35 24.13 3.62
N GLU A 402 -21.78 24.93 4.60
CA GLU A 402 -21.21 24.88 5.96
C GLU A 402 -21.57 23.56 6.68
N LYS A 403 -22.73 22.99 6.33
CA LYS A 403 -23.18 21.64 6.67
C LYS A 403 -23.70 20.99 5.38
N GLY A 404 -22.81 20.35 4.63
CA GLY A 404 -23.22 19.57 3.45
C GLY A 404 -23.78 18.20 3.84
N PRO A 405 -24.45 17.49 2.92
CA PRO A 405 -24.62 16.05 3.09
C PRO A 405 -23.23 15.41 3.17
N VAL A 406 -23.04 14.53 4.16
CA VAL A 406 -21.85 13.67 4.20
C VAL A 406 -21.93 12.74 3.00
N VAL A 407 -20.89 12.72 2.17
CA VAL A 407 -20.75 11.74 1.09
C VAL A 407 -20.17 10.47 1.67
N ILE A 408 -19.06 10.58 2.41
CA ILE A 408 -18.30 9.44 2.94
C ILE A 408 -17.85 9.77 4.36
N MET A 409 -17.83 8.79 5.26
CA MET A 409 -17.26 8.94 6.61
C MET A 409 -16.37 7.75 7.00
N SER A 410 -15.35 7.99 7.83
CA SER A 410 -14.61 6.91 8.49
C SER A 410 -15.51 6.22 9.53
N SER A 411 -15.05 5.08 10.06
CA SER A 411 -15.52 4.61 11.37
C SER A 411 -15.29 5.66 12.46
N GLN A 412 -15.99 5.49 13.59
CA GLN A 412 -15.82 6.36 14.74
C GLN A 412 -14.39 6.25 15.28
N THR A 413 -13.78 7.40 15.53
CA THR A 413 -12.39 7.56 15.98
C THR A 413 -12.31 8.78 16.89
N ASP A 414 -11.49 8.71 17.94
CA ASP A 414 -11.14 9.90 18.73
C ASP A 414 -9.85 10.57 18.19
N SER A 415 -9.29 10.07 17.07
CA SER A 415 -8.08 10.62 16.46
C SER A 415 -8.36 11.80 15.52
N PHE A 416 -7.57 12.85 15.68
CA PHE A 416 -7.60 14.06 14.85
C PHE A 416 -6.46 14.10 13.82
N ASP A 417 -5.85 12.94 13.57
CA ASP A 417 -5.03 12.65 12.40
C ASP A 417 -5.80 11.69 11.47
N VAL A 418 -6.06 12.12 10.23
CA VAL A 418 -6.80 11.29 9.27
C VAL A 418 -5.98 10.12 8.73
N THR A 419 -4.64 10.19 8.79
CA THR A 419 -3.79 9.07 8.38
C THR A 419 -3.95 7.86 9.30
N THR A 420 -4.22 8.09 10.59
CA THR A 420 -4.50 7.01 11.56
C THR A 420 -5.83 6.28 11.35
N VAL A 421 -6.67 6.78 10.42
CA VAL A 421 -7.89 6.10 9.97
C VAL A 421 -7.85 5.66 8.50
N ALA A 422 -6.67 5.68 7.87
CA ALA A 422 -6.49 5.20 6.50
C ALA A 422 -6.90 3.73 6.35
N ASP A 423 -6.46 2.87 7.29
CA ASP A 423 -6.70 1.42 7.27
C ASP A 423 -8.03 1.01 7.95
N GLN A 424 -8.85 1.98 8.38
CA GLN A 424 -10.15 1.71 9.00
C GLN A 424 -11.25 1.54 7.95
N THR A 425 -12.41 0.99 8.34
CA THR A 425 -13.58 0.91 7.45
C THR A 425 -14.16 2.31 7.20
N TRP A 426 -14.37 2.66 5.94
CA TRP A 426 -15.11 3.85 5.53
C TRP A 426 -16.50 3.50 5.03
N PHE A 427 -17.43 4.44 5.12
CA PHE A 427 -18.84 4.28 4.82
C PHE A 427 -19.32 5.37 3.86
N HIS A 428 -19.91 4.97 2.74
CA HIS A 428 -20.63 5.85 1.81
C HIS A 428 -22.07 6.07 2.28
N ASN A 429 -22.58 7.28 2.14
CA ASN A 429 -23.95 7.66 2.49
C ASN A 429 -24.91 7.39 1.31
N THR A 430 -25.61 6.26 1.34
CA THR A 430 -26.61 5.91 0.32
C THR A 430 -28.01 6.38 0.73
N THR A 431 -28.98 6.31 -0.19
CA THR A 431 -30.40 6.52 0.11
C THR A 431 -30.97 5.57 1.17
N ALA A 432 -30.34 4.39 1.35
CA ALA A 432 -30.66 3.42 2.41
C ALA A 432 -29.86 3.64 3.71
N GLY A 433 -29.05 4.69 3.80
CA GLY A 433 -28.14 4.98 4.91
C GLY A 433 -26.68 4.62 4.61
N PHE A 434 -25.85 4.53 5.66
CA PHE A 434 -24.42 4.32 5.52
C PHE A 434 -24.06 2.86 5.17
N ALA A 435 -23.45 2.65 4.01
CA ALA A 435 -22.94 1.36 3.54
C ALA A 435 -21.40 1.37 3.53
N PRO A 436 -20.71 0.28 3.93
CA PRO A 436 -19.25 0.22 3.88
C PRO A 436 -18.75 0.30 2.44
N VAL A 437 -17.67 1.08 2.21
CA VAL A 437 -16.98 1.13 0.91
C VAL A 437 -16.21 -0.19 0.71
N ASP A 438 -16.17 -0.70 -0.52
CA ASP A 438 -15.48 -1.96 -0.87
C ASP A 438 -13.98 -1.88 -0.66
N TRP A 439 -13.41 -0.71 -0.97
CA TRP A 439 -11.98 -0.46 -0.95
C TRP A 439 -11.72 1.03 -0.75
N PHE A 440 -10.67 1.36 0.00
CA PHE A 440 -10.27 2.74 0.26
C PHE A 440 -8.76 2.77 0.50
N ALA A 441 -8.08 3.76 -0.08
CA ALA A 441 -6.72 4.09 0.29
C ALA A 441 -6.60 5.59 0.54
N LEU A 442 -5.91 5.94 1.62
CA LEU A 442 -5.50 7.30 1.93
C LEU A 442 -4.02 7.29 2.26
N SER A 443 -3.26 8.21 1.65
CA SER A 443 -1.84 8.34 1.94
C SER A 443 -1.40 9.79 2.02
N CYS A 444 -0.49 10.07 2.96
CA CYS A 444 0.23 11.33 3.07
C CYS A 444 1.12 11.50 1.83
N HIS A 445 0.87 12.49 0.97
CA HIS A 445 1.54 12.62 -0.32
C HIS A 445 2.51 13.80 -0.36
N GLU A 446 3.57 13.70 0.44
CA GLU A 446 4.56 14.76 0.54
C GLU A 446 5.68 14.62 -0.49
N CYS A 447 5.77 15.63 -1.35
CA CYS A 447 6.70 15.66 -2.46
C CYS A 447 8.19 15.55 -2.07
N GLU A 448 8.61 15.99 -0.89
CA GLU A 448 10.04 16.17 -0.58
C GLU A 448 10.79 14.83 -0.52
N ASN A 449 10.10 13.78 -0.08
CA ASN A 449 10.63 12.41 -0.04
C ASN A 449 10.01 11.48 -1.09
N ARG A 450 8.84 11.82 -1.66
CA ARG A 450 8.15 10.99 -2.66
C ARG A 450 8.36 11.42 -4.11
N CYS A 451 8.76 12.66 -4.39
CA CYS A 451 9.11 13.08 -5.74
C CYS A 451 10.46 12.48 -6.12
N HIS A 452 10.50 11.63 -7.14
CA HIS A 452 11.74 10.98 -7.55
C HIS A 452 12.72 12.04 -8.10
N GLN A 453 13.79 12.34 -7.36
CA GLN A 453 14.65 13.53 -7.58
C GLN A 453 15.25 13.61 -9.00
N ASP A 454 15.55 12.47 -9.60
CA ASP A 454 16.03 12.39 -10.99
C ASP A 454 14.94 12.59 -12.05
N ARG A 455 13.67 12.37 -11.71
CA ARG A 455 12.51 12.36 -12.63
C ARG A 455 11.57 13.55 -12.46
N GLY A 456 11.64 14.26 -11.34
CA GLY A 456 10.81 15.42 -11.04
C GLY A 456 11.49 16.41 -10.11
N LYS A 457 10.76 17.44 -9.71
CA LYS A 457 11.13 18.41 -8.68
C LYS A 457 9.88 18.76 -7.88
N CYS A 458 9.97 18.85 -6.56
CA CYS A 458 8.89 19.46 -5.80
C CYS A 458 8.85 20.97 -5.98
N GLU A 459 7.70 21.52 -6.36
CA GLU A 459 7.39 22.94 -6.27
C GLU A 459 6.00 23.12 -5.64
N ASN A 460 5.90 23.91 -4.56
CA ASN A 460 4.65 24.15 -3.82
C ASN A 460 3.92 22.87 -3.39
N GLN A 461 4.63 21.90 -2.79
CA GLN A 461 4.14 20.56 -2.44
C GLN A 461 3.72 19.66 -3.63
N VAL A 462 3.73 20.17 -4.86
CA VAL A 462 3.42 19.40 -6.07
C VAL A 462 4.70 18.81 -6.68
N CYS A 463 4.68 17.53 -7.02
CA CYS A 463 5.69 16.92 -7.87
C CYS A 463 5.52 17.42 -9.31
N ILE A 464 6.39 18.32 -9.76
CA ILE A 464 6.47 18.71 -11.17
C ILE A 464 7.44 17.75 -11.86
N CYS A 465 6.91 16.93 -12.75
CA CYS A 465 7.70 15.94 -13.47
C CYS A 465 8.51 16.57 -14.60
N LYS A 466 9.72 16.03 -14.80
CA LYS A 466 10.55 16.36 -15.95
C LYS A 466 9.91 15.76 -17.20
N GLU A 467 10.28 16.29 -18.36
CA GLU A 467 9.94 15.67 -19.64
C GLU A 467 10.39 14.20 -19.64
N GLY A 468 9.51 13.30 -20.12
CA GLY A 468 9.72 11.86 -20.02
C GLY A 468 9.18 11.20 -18.74
N PHE A 469 8.52 11.94 -17.82
CA PHE A 469 7.94 11.36 -16.60
C PHE A 469 6.57 11.95 -16.25
N PHE A 470 5.74 11.18 -15.55
CA PHE A 470 4.40 11.54 -15.09
C PHE A 470 3.99 10.72 -13.85
N GLY A 471 2.75 10.91 -13.38
CA GLY A 471 2.26 10.38 -12.11
C GLY A 471 2.37 11.40 -10.98
N MET A 472 1.98 10.98 -9.78
CA MET A 472 1.86 11.89 -8.62
C MET A 472 3.20 12.13 -7.92
N SER A 473 4.16 11.23 -8.12
CA SER A 473 5.52 11.20 -7.60
C SER A 473 6.58 11.29 -8.71
N CYS A 474 6.15 11.45 -9.96
CA CYS A 474 6.99 11.25 -11.15
C CYS A 474 7.57 9.84 -11.22
N GLU A 475 6.77 8.88 -10.73
CA GLU A 475 7.11 7.47 -10.58
C GLU A 475 6.99 6.71 -11.91
N ILE A 476 6.10 7.13 -12.82
CA ILE A 476 5.93 6.50 -14.14
C ILE A 476 6.78 7.26 -15.18
N GLU A 477 7.67 6.56 -15.88
CA GLU A 477 8.33 7.05 -17.10
C GLU A 477 7.29 7.11 -18.23
N THR A 478 7.30 8.15 -19.08
CA THR A 478 6.32 8.37 -20.16
C THR A 478 5.96 7.06 -20.84
N PRO A 479 4.66 6.78 -21.01
CA PRO A 479 4.15 5.42 -21.09
C PRO A 479 4.92 4.65 -22.15
N GLU A 480 5.41 3.46 -21.76
CA GLU A 480 6.15 2.57 -22.66
C GLU A 480 5.42 2.37 -23.99
N CYS A 481 4.08 2.48 -23.97
CA CYS A 481 3.31 2.73 -25.18
C CYS A 481 2.72 4.14 -25.37
N PRO A 482 3.06 4.80 -26.49
CA PRO A 482 2.34 5.98 -26.98
C PRO A 482 1.09 5.64 -27.82
N HIS A 483 0.91 4.37 -28.21
CA HIS A 483 -0.24 3.91 -29.00
C HIS A 483 -0.77 2.57 -28.48
N TYR A 484 -2.05 2.49 -28.15
CA TYR A 484 -2.72 1.23 -27.83
C TYR A 484 -3.64 0.77 -28.95
N ALA A 485 -3.80 -0.53 -29.09
CA ALA A 485 -4.87 -1.11 -29.89
C ALA A 485 -5.35 -2.41 -29.27
N ILE A 486 -6.54 -2.86 -29.63
CA ILE A 486 -7.07 -4.15 -29.17
C ILE A 486 -6.33 -5.28 -29.88
N ASP A 487 -5.90 -6.30 -29.13
CA ASP A 487 -5.34 -7.53 -29.67
C ASP A 487 -6.40 -8.25 -30.52
N PHE A 488 -6.20 -8.30 -31.83
CA PHE A 488 -7.13 -8.95 -32.77
C PHE A 488 -7.40 -10.42 -32.43
N ARG A 489 -6.44 -11.13 -31.80
CA ARG A 489 -6.60 -12.52 -31.36
C ARG A 489 -7.63 -12.66 -30.23
N THR A 490 -7.81 -11.60 -29.44
CA THR A 490 -8.70 -11.55 -28.28
C THR A 490 -10.07 -10.91 -28.56
N ARG A 491 -10.26 -10.41 -29.80
CA ARG A 491 -11.49 -9.72 -30.27
C ARG A 491 -12.77 -10.55 -30.11
N GLY A 492 -12.66 -11.89 -30.08
CA GLY A 492 -13.68 -12.80 -29.53
C GLY A 492 -15.13 -12.53 -29.96
N THR A 493 -16.04 -12.55 -28.99
CA THR A 493 -17.48 -12.26 -29.18
C THR A 493 -17.80 -10.78 -29.41
N LEU A 494 -16.81 -9.90 -29.32
CA LEU A 494 -17.01 -8.45 -29.24
C LEU A 494 -17.51 -7.85 -30.57
N GLY A 495 -17.26 -8.54 -31.69
CA GLY A 495 -17.85 -8.21 -32.99
C GLY A 495 -19.38 -8.26 -33.03
N ASN A 496 -20.03 -8.89 -32.05
CA ASN A 496 -21.49 -8.93 -31.92
C ASN A 496 -22.06 -7.78 -31.06
N ILE A 497 -21.22 -6.96 -30.42
CA ILE A 497 -21.66 -5.80 -29.64
C ILE A 497 -22.10 -4.70 -30.62
N PRO A 498 -23.35 -4.19 -30.55
CA PRO A 498 -23.77 -3.05 -31.35
C PRO A 498 -22.83 -1.84 -31.12
N GLY A 499 -22.24 -1.32 -32.18
CA GLY A 499 -21.25 -0.23 -32.12
C GLY A 499 -19.82 -0.64 -31.75
N GLY A 500 -19.57 -1.90 -31.36
CA GLY A 500 -18.22 -2.39 -31.04
C GLY A 500 -17.22 -2.22 -32.19
N SER A 501 -17.67 -2.30 -33.44
CA SER A 501 -16.84 -2.10 -34.64
C SER A 501 -16.09 -0.76 -34.67
N PHE A 502 -16.65 0.30 -34.08
CA PHE A 502 -16.00 1.63 -34.05
C PHE A 502 -14.76 1.67 -33.15
N PHE A 503 -14.60 0.67 -32.29
CA PHE A 503 -13.54 0.56 -31.29
C PHE A 503 -12.39 -0.36 -31.75
N PHE A 504 -12.70 -1.51 -32.34
CA PHE A 504 -11.70 -2.54 -32.67
C PHE A 504 -10.69 -2.14 -33.75
N ASP A 505 -11.09 -1.30 -34.70
CA ASP A 505 -10.28 -0.97 -35.87
C ASP A 505 -9.51 0.36 -35.69
N LYS A 506 -9.33 0.82 -34.43
CA LYS A 506 -8.69 2.08 -34.07
C LYS A 506 -7.44 1.87 -33.22
N LEU A 507 -6.42 2.68 -33.49
CA LEU A 507 -5.33 2.95 -32.55
C LEU A 507 -5.78 4.03 -31.57
N PHE A 508 -5.28 4.01 -30.35
CA PHE A 508 -5.51 5.02 -29.31
C PHE A 508 -4.18 5.67 -28.96
N ALA A 509 -3.98 6.93 -29.34
CA ALA A 509 -2.73 7.66 -29.14
C ALA A 509 -2.87 8.78 -28.11
N SER A 510 -1.80 9.07 -27.37
CA SER A 510 -1.73 10.30 -26.58
C SER A 510 -1.57 11.52 -27.50
N PRO A 511 -2.27 12.65 -27.26
CA PRO A 511 -2.18 13.87 -28.08
C PRO A 511 -0.77 14.43 -28.28
N ASP A 512 0.18 14.15 -27.38
CA ASP A 512 1.59 14.54 -27.50
C ASP A 512 2.25 14.06 -28.80
N PHE A 513 1.73 12.98 -29.40
CA PHE A 513 2.23 12.40 -30.65
C PHE A 513 1.45 12.87 -31.89
N ALA A 514 0.46 13.75 -31.72
CA ALA A 514 -0.24 14.39 -32.83
C ALA A 514 0.54 15.63 -33.32
N PRO A 515 1.05 15.68 -34.56
CA PRO A 515 2.00 16.69 -35.02
C PRO A 515 1.40 18.09 -35.29
N ALA A 516 0.34 18.48 -34.58
CA ALA A 516 -0.43 19.70 -34.81
C ALA A 516 -0.47 20.63 -33.58
N ASN A 517 0.38 21.66 -33.60
CA ASN A 517 0.25 22.94 -32.89
C ASN A 517 0.18 22.92 -31.34
N ASN A 518 1.33 22.93 -30.65
CA ASN A 518 1.51 23.38 -29.24
C ASN A 518 0.38 22.99 -28.26
N MET A 519 -0.18 21.80 -28.40
CA MET A 519 -1.33 21.39 -27.60
C MET A 519 -0.83 21.05 -26.20
N SER A 520 -1.40 21.68 -25.17
CA SER A 520 -1.10 21.31 -23.80
C SER A 520 -1.52 19.85 -23.57
N ARG A 521 -0.64 19.08 -22.93
CA ARG A 521 -0.87 17.69 -22.51
C ARG A 521 -2.29 17.48 -22.00
N LEU A 522 -3.04 16.61 -22.67
CA LEU A 522 -4.40 16.29 -22.28
C LEU A 522 -4.36 15.21 -21.19
N GLU A 523 -4.23 15.66 -19.95
CA GLU A 523 -4.14 14.80 -18.77
C GLU A 523 -5.44 14.80 -17.97
N PHE A 524 -5.83 13.61 -17.53
CA PHE A 524 -6.93 13.37 -16.61
C PHE A 524 -6.44 12.50 -15.45
N ASN A 525 -6.60 12.96 -14.21
CA ASN A 525 -6.05 12.29 -13.01
C ASN A 525 -4.56 11.92 -13.09
N GLY A 526 -3.75 12.80 -13.70
CA GLY A 526 -2.31 12.57 -13.86
C GLY A 526 -1.97 11.41 -14.80
N ARG A 527 -2.90 11.01 -15.68
CA ARG A 527 -2.70 10.06 -16.78
C ARG A 527 -3.11 10.71 -18.10
N PHE A 528 -2.56 10.25 -19.21
CA PHE A 528 -2.95 10.74 -20.53
C PHE A 528 -4.39 10.32 -20.89
N VAL A 529 -5.11 11.20 -21.57
CA VAL A 529 -6.31 10.86 -22.33
C VAL A 529 -5.86 10.33 -23.69
N TYR A 530 -6.30 9.14 -24.08
CA TYR A 530 -5.95 8.55 -25.38
C TYR A 530 -7.09 8.72 -26.37
N LEU A 531 -6.76 9.23 -27.56
CA LEU A 531 -7.71 9.57 -28.62
C LEU A 531 -7.55 8.63 -29.82
N PRO A 532 -8.65 8.31 -30.54
CA PRO A 532 -8.60 7.44 -31.70
C PRO A 532 -7.76 8.07 -32.81
N TYR A 533 -6.71 7.36 -33.20
CA TYR A 533 -5.67 7.74 -34.13
C TYR A 533 -5.73 6.89 -35.40
N ASN A 534 -5.39 7.50 -36.54
CA ASN A 534 -5.25 6.80 -37.80
C ASN A 534 -3.92 7.21 -38.47
N PRO A 535 -2.94 6.30 -38.63
CA PRO A 535 -1.62 6.64 -39.17
C PRO A 535 -1.68 7.13 -40.62
N ASN A 536 -2.72 6.78 -41.38
CA ASN A 536 -2.91 7.26 -42.75
C ASN A 536 -3.38 8.73 -42.81
N TRP A 537 -3.78 9.32 -41.68
CA TRP A 537 -4.37 10.66 -41.59
C TRP A 537 -3.39 11.68 -41.00
N LEU A 538 -2.15 11.70 -41.53
CA LEU A 538 -1.12 12.72 -41.29
C LEU A 538 -1.58 14.17 -41.59
N ARG A 539 -2.74 14.34 -42.20
CA ARG A 539 -3.56 15.55 -42.11
C ARG A 539 -4.91 15.15 -41.53
N LEU A 540 -5.15 15.50 -40.28
CA LEU A 540 -6.48 15.50 -39.70
C LEU A 540 -7.34 16.44 -40.55
N SER A 541 -8.27 15.91 -41.33
CA SER A 541 -9.30 16.71 -41.98
C SER A 541 -10.18 17.34 -40.91
N GLU A 542 -10.65 18.56 -41.13
CA GLU A 542 -11.60 19.24 -40.23
C GLU A 542 -12.87 18.39 -40.02
N ASP A 543 -13.21 17.54 -41.00
CA ASP A 543 -14.30 16.56 -40.97
C ASP A 543 -14.09 15.33 -40.07
N TYR A 544 -12.91 15.13 -39.45
CA TYR A 544 -12.70 13.97 -38.58
C TYR A 544 -13.53 14.08 -37.31
N LYS A 545 -14.34 13.05 -37.01
CA LYS A 545 -15.17 12.98 -35.81
C LYS A 545 -14.60 12.03 -34.76
N VAL A 546 -14.53 12.48 -33.51
CA VAL A 546 -14.03 11.68 -32.38
C VAL A 546 -15.17 10.80 -31.85
N GLN A 547 -15.23 9.55 -32.28
CA GLN A 547 -16.30 8.60 -31.92
C GLN A 547 -16.15 8.03 -30.51
N ASN A 548 -14.92 7.93 -30.01
CA ASN A 548 -14.60 7.38 -28.70
C ASN A 548 -13.29 7.98 -28.18
N PHE A 549 -12.99 7.78 -26.90
CA PHE A 549 -11.70 8.11 -26.27
C PHE A 549 -11.56 7.36 -24.95
N MET A 550 -10.34 7.27 -24.42
CA MET A 550 -10.02 6.59 -23.17
C MET A 550 -9.43 7.57 -22.15
N LEU A 551 -9.88 7.51 -20.89
CA LEU A 551 -9.31 8.27 -19.77
C LEU A 551 -9.23 7.44 -18.49
N PHE A 552 -8.56 7.95 -17.47
CA PHE A 552 -8.44 7.30 -16.16
C PHE A 552 -9.31 8.00 -15.10
N THR A 553 -10.33 7.33 -14.56
CA THR A 553 -11.30 7.90 -13.61
C THR A 553 -10.72 8.24 -12.25
N GLY A 554 -9.52 7.73 -11.94
CA GLY A 554 -8.92 7.78 -10.60
C GLY A 554 -8.77 6.38 -10.01
N ARG A 555 -9.61 5.41 -10.42
CA ARG A 555 -9.46 3.97 -10.09
C ARG A 555 -9.47 3.05 -11.31
N ARG A 556 -10.19 3.40 -12.38
CA ARG A 556 -10.30 2.55 -13.59
C ARG A 556 -9.97 3.35 -14.83
N TRP A 557 -9.47 2.68 -15.85
CA TRP A 557 -9.59 3.20 -17.21
C TRP A 557 -11.05 3.09 -17.65
N MET A 558 -11.52 4.09 -18.38
CA MET A 558 -12.88 4.17 -18.92
C MET A 558 -12.78 4.55 -20.39
N ILE A 559 -13.51 3.83 -21.23
CA ILE A 559 -13.69 4.17 -22.64
C ILE A 559 -15.07 4.80 -22.79
N LEU A 560 -15.07 6.06 -23.23
CA LEU A 560 -16.25 6.85 -23.55
C LEU A 560 -16.46 6.81 -25.07
N GLY A 561 -17.71 6.77 -25.54
CA GLY A 561 -18.00 6.86 -26.97
C GLY A 561 -19.46 7.17 -27.27
N THR A 562 -19.75 7.43 -28.55
CA THR A 562 -21.08 7.83 -29.03
C THR A 562 -21.94 6.64 -29.45
N GLN A 563 -23.26 6.77 -29.33
CA GLN A 563 -24.19 5.73 -29.79
C GLN A 563 -24.29 5.68 -31.32
N LEU A 564 -24.19 6.83 -31.99
CA LEU A 564 -24.20 6.97 -33.45
C LEU A 564 -23.01 7.80 -33.92
N GLU A 565 -22.49 7.48 -35.11
CA GLU A 565 -21.41 8.23 -35.78
C GLU A 565 -21.83 9.67 -36.16
N SER A 566 -23.13 9.92 -36.32
CA SER A 566 -23.68 11.27 -36.53
C SER A 566 -23.36 12.22 -35.38
N ASP A 567 -23.31 11.70 -34.16
CA ASP A 567 -23.34 12.47 -32.93
C ASP A 567 -21.92 12.80 -32.44
N ALA A 568 -20.91 12.08 -32.95
CA ALA A 568 -19.51 12.33 -32.67
C ALA A 568 -19.09 13.75 -33.10
N LEU A 569 -18.49 14.50 -32.17
CA LEU A 569 -18.00 15.86 -32.40
C LEU A 569 -16.85 15.87 -33.41
N ALA A 570 -16.81 16.90 -34.27
CA ALA A 570 -15.65 17.16 -35.13
C ALA A 570 -14.41 17.42 -34.26
N TRP A 571 -13.22 17.09 -34.76
CA TRP A 571 -11.97 17.09 -33.99
C TRP A 571 -11.71 18.42 -33.26
N ILE A 572 -11.95 19.55 -33.94
CA ILE A 572 -11.78 20.89 -33.37
C ILE A 572 -12.80 21.13 -32.24
N ASP A 573 -14.06 20.74 -32.42
CA ASP A 573 -15.11 20.89 -31.41
C ASP A 573 -14.89 19.98 -30.21
N PHE A 574 -14.44 18.74 -30.44
CA PHE A 574 -14.01 17.81 -29.40
C PHE A 574 -12.85 18.38 -28.58
N LEU A 575 -11.82 18.93 -29.23
CA LEU A 575 -10.71 19.57 -28.52
C LEU A 575 -11.15 20.83 -27.76
N ASN A 576 -12.06 21.63 -28.30
CA ASN A 576 -12.63 22.77 -27.59
C ASN A 576 -13.43 22.32 -26.37
N PHE A 577 -14.23 21.26 -26.49
CA PHE A 577 -14.97 20.62 -25.39
C PHE A 577 -14.04 20.05 -24.32
N MET A 578 -12.99 19.32 -24.71
CA MET A 578 -12.01 18.74 -23.79
C MET A 578 -11.15 19.81 -23.13
N ASN A 579 -10.73 20.86 -23.84
CA ASN A 579 -10.05 22.01 -23.23
C ASN A 579 -10.99 22.76 -22.26
N ALA A 580 -12.24 23.02 -22.65
CA ALA A 580 -13.24 23.63 -21.76
C ALA A 580 -13.58 22.78 -20.53
N THR A 581 -13.34 21.46 -20.58
CA THR A 581 -13.58 20.53 -19.47
C THR A 581 -12.33 20.31 -18.61
N ILE A 582 -11.15 20.14 -19.22
CA ILE A 582 -9.90 19.77 -18.55
C ILE A 582 -9.08 21.00 -18.14
N LEU A 583 -9.04 22.05 -18.97
CA LEU A 583 -8.34 23.32 -18.69
C LEU A 583 -9.25 24.35 -18.01
N SER A 584 -10.50 24.00 -17.69
CA SER A 584 -11.33 24.81 -16.80
C SER A 584 -10.62 24.99 -15.45
N ASP A 585 -10.49 26.23 -15.00
CA ASP A 585 -9.72 26.61 -13.80
C ASP A 585 -10.24 26.01 -12.47
N ASN A 586 -11.39 25.32 -12.47
CA ASN A 586 -12.19 25.05 -11.26
C ASN A 586 -12.93 23.70 -11.08
N PRO A 587 -12.90 22.66 -11.94
CA PRO A 587 -13.54 21.38 -11.61
C PRO A 587 -12.53 20.37 -11.03
N SER A 588 -12.93 19.66 -9.97
CA SER A 588 -12.20 18.47 -9.48
C SER A 588 -12.25 17.36 -10.52
N PRO A 589 -11.50 16.25 -10.38
CA PRO A 589 -11.74 15.04 -11.17
C PRO A 589 -13.24 14.73 -11.32
N ALA A 590 -13.97 14.66 -10.20
CA ALA A 590 -15.43 14.65 -10.15
C ALA A 590 -16.05 15.78 -11.00
N GLY A 591 -15.77 17.06 -10.71
CA GLY A 591 -16.33 18.18 -11.49
C GLY A 591 -16.10 18.08 -13.01
N LYS A 592 -14.94 17.60 -13.46
CA LYS A 592 -14.60 17.42 -14.88
C LYS A 592 -15.40 16.26 -15.48
N LEU A 593 -15.50 15.15 -14.77
CA LEU A 593 -16.37 14.02 -15.15
C LEU A 593 -17.85 14.41 -15.16
N GLN A 594 -18.31 15.33 -14.30
CA GLN A 594 -19.68 15.83 -14.34
C GLN A 594 -19.95 16.71 -15.57
N LEU A 595 -18.94 17.42 -16.07
CA LEU A 595 -19.03 18.15 -17.33
C LEU A 595 -19.01 17.17 -18.53
N LEU A 596 -18.19 16.11 -18.47
CA LEU A 596 -18.21 15.04 -19.48
C LEU A 596 -19.57 14.32 -19.53
N ALA A 597 -20.12 13.93 -18.38
CA ALA A 597 -21.41 13.23 -18.27
C ALA A 597 -22.62 14.08 -18.67
N LYS A 598 -22.49 15.42 -18.66
CA LYS A 598 -23.49 16.35 -19.19
C LYS A 598 -23.44 16.49 -20.72
N SER A 599 -22.41 15.96 -21.39
CA SER A 599 -22.45 15.82 -22.84
C SER A 599 -23.45 14.70 -23.21
N PRO A 600 -24.48 15.00 -24.01
CA PRO A 600 -25.43 13.97 -24.45
C PRO A 600 -24.79 12.96 -25.42
N ASP A 601 -23.60 13.27 -25.95
CA ASP A 601 -23.01 12.57 -27.09
C ASP A 601 -22.10 11.40 -26.66
N TYR A 602 -21.49 11.45 -25.46
CA TYR A 602 -20.51 10.46 -25.00
C TYR A 602 -20.94 9.74 -23.72
N HIS A 603 -20.92 8.41 -23.74
CA HIS A 603 -21.25 7.56 -22.59
C HIS A 603 -20.20 6.46 -22.36
N PRO A 604 -20.06 5.92 -21.13
CA PRO A 604 -19.15 4.82 -20.87
C PRO A 604 -19.59 3.56 -21.61
N ILE A 605 -18.67 2.96 -22.37
CA ILE A 605 -18.88 1.70 -23.10
C ILE A 605 -18.19 0.56 -22.33
N PHE A 606 -16.98 0.80 -21.85
CA PHE A 606 -16.16 -0.18 -21.15
C PHE A 606 -15.42 0.46 -19.97
N TYR A 607 -15.19 -0.35 -18.94
CA TYR A 607 -14.35 -0.02 -17.80
C TYR A 607 -13.21 -1.03 -17.72
N SER A 608 -12.08 -0.68 -17.12
CA SER A 608 -11.07 -1.66 -16.71
C SER A 608 -11.42 -2.30 -15.37
N SER A 609 -10.68 -3.33 -14.99
CA SER A 609 -10.48 -3.72 -13.59
C SER A 609 -9.91 -2.55 -12.78
N PRO A 610 -10.08 -2.53 -11.45
CA PRO A 610 -9.45 -1.55 -10.58
C PRO A 610 -7.93 -1.46 -10.75
N VAL A 611 -7.40 -0.25 -10.60
CA VAL A 611 -5.98 0.09 -10.51
C VAL A 611 -5.75 0.74 -9.14
N ASP A 612 -5.58 -0.10 -8.14
CA ASP A 612 -5.47 0.30 -6.73
C ASP A 612 -4.10 0.90 -6.40
N LEU A 613 -4.06 1.99 -5.63
CA LEU A 613 -2.84 2.64 -5.14
C LEU A 613 -1.95 1.67 -4.34
N SER A 614 -0.64 1.95 -4.31
CA SER A 614 0.40 1.22 -3.56
C SER A 614 0.70 -0.22 -4.02
N THR A 615 -0.11 -0.75 -4.95
CA THR A 615 0.18 -2.01 -5.64
C THR A 615 1.30 -1.82 -6.68
N PRO A 616 2.08 -2.88 -7.02
CA PRO A 616 2.94 -2.87 -8.20
C PRO A 616 2.15 -2.60 -9.50
N THR A 617 0.86 -2.93 -9.47
CA THR A 617 -0.12 -2.70 -10.53
C THR A 617 -0.52 -1.22 -10.70
N TRP A 618 -0.06 -0.31 -9.84
CA TRP A 618 -0.19 1.15 -10.06
C TRP A 618 0.53 1.65 -11.33
N ALA A 619 1.48 0.87 -11.86
CA ALA A 619 2.13 1.15 -13.14
C ALA A 619 1.22 0.90 -14.38
N TYR A 620 -0.02 0.40 -14.20
CA TYR A 620 -0.83 -0.17 -15.27
C TYR A 620 -1.37 0.82 -16.33
N ASP A 621 -0.52 0.97 -17.35
CA ASP A 621 -0.82 0.93 -18.78
C ASP A 621 -2.15 0.17 -19.16
N PRO A 622 -3.01 0.73 -20.05
CA PRO A 622 -4.23 0.10 -20.59
C PRO A 622 -4.12 -1.35 -21.11
N SER A 623 -2.93 -1.80 -21.52
CA SER A 623 -2.66 -3.18 -21.99
C SER A 623 -2.60 -4.22 -20.87
N THR A 624 -2.39 -3.79 -19.62
CA THR A 624 -2.16 -4.68 -18.48
C THR A 624 -3.39 -4.93 -17.61
N VAL A 625 -4.44 -4.14 -17.80
CA VAL A 625 -5.72 -4.27 -17.09
C VAL A 625 -6.67 -5.21 -17.83
N THR A 626 -7.51 -5.92 -17.08
CA THR A 626 -8.67 -6.63 -17.67
C THR A 626 -9.75 -5.60 -17.98
N TRP A 627 -10.51 -5.78 -19.04
CA TRP A 627 -11.65 -4.90 -19.36
C TRP A 627 -12.97 -5.60 -19.06
N VAL A 628 -14.00 -4.83 -18.69
CA VAL A 628 -15.34 -5.29 -18.33
C VAL A 628 -16.41 -4.46 -19.02
N PHE A 629 -17.58 -5.05 -19.23
CA PHE A 629 -18.73 -4.36 -19.81
C PHE A 629 -19.29 -3.26 -18.91
N VAL A 630 -20.05 -2.35 -19.52
CA VAL A 630 -20.91 -1.41 -18.79
C VAL A 630 -22.26 -2.04 -18.45
N LYS A 631 -22.69 -1.91 -17.19
CA LYS A 631 -24.02 -2.28 -16.70
C LYS A 631 -24.81 -1.00 -16.39
N PRO A 632 -26.06 -0.84 -16.85
CA PRO A 632 -26.92 0.24 -16.36
C PRO A 632 -27.18 0.06 -14.85
N GLN A 633 -27.16 1.15 -14.09
CA GLN A 633 -27.57 1.12 -12.70
C GLN A 633 -29.09 0.89 -12.59
N LYS A 634 -29.54 0.25 -11.50
CA LYS A 634 -30.98 -0.01 -11.27
C LYS A 634 -31.79 1.28 -11.12
N ASN A 635 -31.17 2.30 -10.52
CA ASN A 635 -31.76 3.61 -10.27
C ASN A 635 -30.86 4.67 -10.93
N PRO A 636 -31.06 5.01 -12.21
CA PRO A 636 -30.20 5.98 -12.91
C PRO A 636 -30.18 7.37 -12.26
N GLU A 637 -31.25 7.73 -11.54
CA GLU A 637 -31.39 8.99 -10.79
C GLU A 637 -30.50 9.06 -9.53
N GLU A 638 -29.99 7.92 -9.03
CA GLU A 638 -29.04 7.90 -7.90
C GLU A 638 -27.59 8.14 -8.35
N SER A 639 -27.27 7.95 -9.63
CA SER A 639 -25.95 8.29 -10.17
C SER A 639 -25.84 9.80 -10.41
N LEU A 640 -24.75 10.40 -9.91
CA LEU A 640 -24.42 11.81 -10.14
C LEU A 640 -23.87 12.09 -11.54
N PHE A 641 -23.54 11.04 -12.30
CA PHE A 641 -22.75 11.12 -13.53
C PHE A 641 -23.40 10.36 -14.69
N PHE A 642 -23.06 9.08 -14.89
CA PHE A 642 -23.34 8.37 -16.14
C PHE A 642 -24.49 7.34 -16.06
N GLY A 643 -25.14 7.16 -14.91
CA GLY A 643 -26.24 6.19 -14.75
C GLY A 643 -25.83 4.72 -14.95
N THR A 644 -24.52 4.46 -14.94
CA THR A 644 -23.88 3.21 -15.40
C THR A 644 -22.74 2.83 -14.46
N LYS A 645 -22.35 1.56 -14.46
CA LYS A 645 -21.30 1.01 -13.60
C LYS A 645 -20.53 -0.14 -14.29
N PRO A 646 -19.31 -0.50 -13.85
CA PRO A 646 -18.63 -1.70 -14.33
C PRO A 646 -19.43 -2.98 -14.02
N ASP A 647 -19.43 -3.92 -14.94
CA ASP A 647 -19.95 -5.28 -14.75
C ASP A 647 -18.80 -6.26 -14.49
N ASP A 648 -18.25 -6.27 -13.27
CA ASP A 648 -17.06 -7.07 -12.93
C ASP A 648 -17.26 -8.61 -13.07
N ASP A 649 -18.53 -9.05 -13.18
CA ASP A 649 -18.92 -10.42 -13.51
C ASP A 649 -18.78 -10.75 -15.02
N ASP A 650 -18.89 -9.75 -15.92
CA ASP A 650 -18.85 -9.90 -17.38
C ASP A 650 -17.54 -9.31 -17.96
N ARG A 651 -16.48 -10.13 -17.84
CA ARG A 651 -15.14 -9.78 -18.29
C ARG A 651 -15.01 -9.91 -19.81
N LEU A 652 -14.54 -8.85 -20.44
CA LEU A 652 -14.21 -8.84 -21.86
C LEU A 652 -13.01 -9.75 -22.11
N SER A 653 -13.08 -10.55 -23.17
CA SER A 653 -11.91 -11.28 -23.65
C SER A 653 -10.82 -10.37 -24.20
N ALA A 654 -11.18 -9.16 -24.65
CA ALA A 654 -10.26 -8.19 -25.23
C ALA A 654 -9.14 -7.79 -24.27
N GLN A 655 -7.92 -7.86 -24.79
CA GLN A 655 -6.74 -7.22 -24.21
C GLN A 655 -6.30 -6.09 -25.14
N PHE A 656 -5.74 -5.03 -24.58
CA PHE A 656 -5.00 -4.06 -25.37
C PHE A 656 -3.54 -4.51 -25.50
N LEU A 657 -2.91 -4.17 -26.62
CA LEU A 657 -1.49 -4.28 -26.85
C LEU A 657 -0.89 -2.89 -26.99
N CYS A 658 0.37 -2.78 -26.56
CA CYS A 658 1.21 -1.68 -26.99
C CYS A 658 1.52 -1.82 -28.48
N SER A 659 0.89 -1.04 -29.36
CA SER A 659 1.06 -1.16 -30.81
C SER A 659 2.30 -0.46 -31.37
N ALA A 660 3.05 0.26 -30.54
CA ALA A 660 4.31 0.89 -30.95
C ALA A 660 5.43 -0.16 -31.02
N CYS A 661 6.19 -0.15 -32.12
CA CYS A 661 7.44 -0.90 -32.21
C CYS A 661 8.63 0.07 -32.11
N ALA A 662 9.63 -0.29 -31.30
CA ALA A 662 10.83 0.51 -31.10
C ALA A 662 11.96 0.06 -32.04
N TYR A 663 12.63 1.01 -32.70
CA TYR A 663 13.66 0.71 -33.70
C TYR A 663 15.09 0.54 -33.14
N GLN A 664 15.31 0.72 -31.83
CA GLN A 664 16.65 0.78 -31.24
C GLN A 664 16.97 -0.37 -30.29
N ASN A 665 17.97 -1.18 -30.65
CA ASN A 665 19.10 -1.76 -29.88
C ASN A 665 19.04 -2.08 -28.37
N ARG A 666 17.97 -1.82 -27.62
CA ARG A 666 17.77 -2.42 -26.30
C ARG A 666 17.32 -3.86 -26.52
N THR A 667 18.19 -4.78 -26.15
CA THR A 667 17.82 -6.17 -25.90
C THR A 667 16.72 -6.20 -24.84
N GLU A 668 15.67 -6.99 -25.11
CA GLU A 668 14.55 -7.32 -24.20
C GLU A 668 13.44 -6.24 -24.09
N GLY A 669 12.19 -6.64 -24.38
CA GLY A 669 10.99 -5.93 -23.88
C GLY A 669 9.96 -5.53 -24.93
N LEU A 670 10.09 -4.31 -25.48
CA LEU A 670 8.97 -3.60 -26.12
C LEU A 670 8.68 -4.03 -27.57
N GLY A 671 7.46 -4.52 -27.79
CA GLY A 671 6.75 -4.39 -29.07
C GLY A 671 7.45 -4.98 -30.30
N THR A 672 7.91 -6.23 -30.23
CA THR A 672 8.33 -6.93 -31.45
C THR A 672 7.14 -7.18 -32.36
N CYS A 673 7.21 -6.70 -33.60
CA CYS A 673 6.29 -7.11 -34.66
C CYS A 673 6.32 -8.64 -34.82
N GLY A 674 5.20 -9.28 -34.49
CA GLY A 674 5.04 -10.72 -34.56
C GLY A 674 5.09 -11.23 -35.99
N ASN A 675 5.18 -12.55 -36.15
CA ASN A 675 5.00 -13.25 -37.42
C ASN A 675 5.87 -12.75 -38.61
N GLY A 676 7.04 -12.16 -38.31
CA GLY A 676 7.95 -11.62 -39.32
C GLY A 676 7.53 -10.24 -39.86
N GLY A 677 6.63 -9.52 -39.18
CA GLY A 677 6.39 -8.12 -39.46
C GLY A 677 7.64 -7.26 -39.27
N ARG A 678 7.78 -6.19 -40.05
CA ARG A 678 8.91 -5.28 -39.99
C ARG A 678 8.51 -3.99 -39.26
N CYS A 679 9.28 -3.57 -38.27
CA CYS A 679 9.07 -2.25 -37.68
C CYS A 679 9.52 -1.16 -38.65
N THR A 680 8.56 -0.38 -39.17
CA THR A 680 8.79 0.71 -40.12
C THR A 680 8.54 2.04 -39.42
N ILE A 681 9.62 2.82 -39.20
CA ILE A 681 9.54 4.17 -38.62
C ILE A 681 8.91 5.10 -39.65
N THR A 682 7.74 5.65 -39.34
CA THR A 682 7.08 6.67 -40.18
C THR A 682 7.49 8.09 -39.83
N LEU A 683 7.91 8.34 -38.57
CA LEU A 683 8.31 9.66 -38.07
C LEU A 683 9.64 9.57 -37.28
N PRO A 684 10.80 9.87 -37.91
CA PRO A 684 12.12 9.72 -37.29
C PRO A 684 12.31 10.51 -35.98
N GLU A 685 11.66 11.67 -35.87
CA GLU A 685 11.79 12.58 -34.72
C GLU A 685 11.08 12.07 -33.46
N SER A 686 10.05 11.23 -33.63
CA SER A 686 9.28 10.64 -32.53
C SER A 686 9.74 9.24 -32.12
N GLY A 687 10.74 8.67 -32.81
CA GLY A 687 11.27 7.32 -32.57
C GLY A 687 10.28 6.17 -32.85
N LEU A 688 9.10 6.48 -33.38
CA LEU A 688 7.94 5.58 -33.44
C LEU A 688 7.81 4.85 -34.76
N GLY A 689 7.73 3.53 -34.68
CA GLY A 689 7.39 2.66 -35.79
C GLY A 689 6.04 1.98 -35.63
N PHE A 690 5.48 1.61 -36.78
CA PHE A 690 4.35 0.70 -36.90
C PHE A 690 4.83 -0.61 -37.54
N CYS A 691 4.14 -1.71 -37.25
CA CYS A 691 4.48 -3.00 -37.85
C CYS A 691 3.92 -3.13 -39.28
N GLU A 692 4.83 -3.15 -40.25
CA GLU A 692 4.54 -3.50 -41.64
C GLU A 692 4.48 -5.03 -41.74
N CYS A 693 3.26 -5.56 -41.83
CA CYS A 693 3.03 -6.99 -41.78
C CYS A 693 3.39 -7.70 -43.09
N SER A 694 3.96 -8.90 -42.95
CA SER A 694 4.08 -9.85 -44.06
C SER A 694 2.67 -10.16 -44.62
N PRO A 695 2.49 -10.37 -45.95
CA PRO A 695 1.16 -10.39 -46.61
C PRO A 695 0.12 -11.39 -46.07
N PHE A 696 0.50 -12.30 -45.18
CA PHE A 696 -0.35 -13.33 -44.57
C PHE A 696 -0.82 -12.96 -43.15
N TYR A 697 -0.36 -11.83 -42.62
CA TYR A 697 -0.65 -11.36 -41.27
C TYR A 697 -1.15 -9.91 -41.28
N THR A 698 -1.90 -9.55 -40.24
CA THR A 698 -2.49 -8.24 -40.00
C THR A 698 -2.67 -8.03 -38.48
N GLY A 699 -3.30 -6.95 -38.08
CA GLY A 699 -3.24 -6.45 -36.70
C GLY A 699 -2.03 -5.54 -36.48
N PHE A 700 -2.02 -4.80 -35.38
CA PHE A 700 -1.09 -3.68 -35.19
C PHE A 700 0.33 -4.11 -34.80
N GLN A 701 0.49 -5.33 -34.29
CA GLN A 701 1.76 -6.03 -34.12
C GLN A 701 1.92 -7.19 -35.11
N CYS A 702 1.09 -7.30 -36.15
CA CYS A 702 1.02 -8.46 -37.06
C CYS A 702 0.65 -9.78 -36.35
N GLU A 703 -0.09 -9.66 -35.25
CA GLU A 703 -0.48 -10.74 -34.34
C GLU A 703 -1.59 -11.64 -34.89
N TYR A 704 -2.36 -11.16 -35.86
CA TYR A 704 -3.47 -11.88 -36.49
C TYR A 704 -3.05 -12.48 -37.83
N VAL A 705 -3.49 -13.71 -38.12
CA VAL A 705 -3.31 -14.34 -39.43
C VAL A 705 -4.58 -14.10 -40.23
N TYR A 706 -4.46 -13.66 -41.49
CA TYR A 706 -5.64 -13.55 -42.36
C TYR A 706 -6.37 -14.89 -42.43
N ASP A 707 -7.70 -14.82 -42.44
CA ASP A 707 -8.55 -15.99 -42.59
C ASP A 707 -8.65 -16.40 -44.08
N CYS A 708 -9.01 -17.66 -44.32
CA CYS A 708 -9.13 -18.19 -45.67
C CYS A 708 -10.42 -17.76 -46.40
N ASN A 709 -11.39 -17.13 -45.72
CA ASN A 709 -12.57 -16.56 -46.36
C ASN A 709 -12.23 -15.21 -47.02
N GLU A 710 -11.31 -14.44 -46.44
CA GLU A 710 -10.82 -13.15 -46.95
C GLU A 710 -9.81 -13.30 -48.09
N LEU A 711 -8.73 -14.06 -47.87
CA LEU A 711 -7.64 -14.20 -48.87
C LEU A 711 -7.70 -15.47 -49.71
N GLY A 712 -8.58 -16.42 -49.37
CA GLY A 712 -8.54 -17.76 -49.94
C GLY A 712 -7.39 -18.61 -49.38
N CYS A 713 -7.28 -19.84 -49.89
CA CYS A 713 -6.15 -20.71 -49.58
C CYS A 713 -5.05 -20.60 -50.64
N PHE A 714 -3.83 -20.36 -50.18
CA PHE A 714 -2.65 -20.52 -51.03
C PHE A 714 -2.38 -22.02 -51.28
N ASN A 715 -1.50 -22.30 -52.23
CA ASN A 715 -0.99 -23.66 -52.48
C ASN A 715 -2.09 -24.74 -52.51
N GLY A 716 -3.20 -24.49 -53.20
CA GLY A 716 -4.26 -25.48 -53.47
C GLY A 716 -5.03 -25.99 -52.24
N GLY A 717 -4.92 -25.34 -51.07
CA GLY A 717 -5.76 -25.67 -49.93
C GLY A 717 -7.26 -25.42 -50.18
N THR A 718 -8.11 -25.99 -49.33
CA THR A 718 -9.56 -25.76 -49.32
C THR A 718 -9.95 -25.05 -48.03
N CYS A 719 -10.63 -23.90 -48.14
CA CYS A 719 -10.99 -23.09 -46.97
C CYS A 719 -12.11 -23.77 -46.18
N ASP A 720 -11.88 -24.02 -44.89
CA ASP A 720 -12.96 -24.30 -43.96
C ASP A 720 -13.60 -22.97 -43.53
N LYS A 721 -14.78 -22.70 -44.07
CA LYS A 721 -15.52 -21.46 -43.81
C LYS A 721 -15.91 -21.27 -42.34
N ILE A 722 -15.97 -22.35 -41.56
CA ILE A 722 -16.37 -22.30 -40.14
C ILE A 722 -15.18 -21.90 -39.27
N THR A 723 -13.98 -22.40 -39.58
CA THR A 723 -12.76 -22.14 -38.78
C THR A 723 -11.84 -21.07 -39.38
N GLY A 724 -12.21 -20.47 -40.51
CA GLY A 724 -11.38 -19.50 -41.24
C GLY A 724 -10.01 -20.03 -41.64
N SER A 725 -9.83 -21.36 -41.66
CA SER A 725 -8.52 -22.01 -41.83
C SER A 725 -8.53 -23.00 -43.00
N CYS A 726 -7.43 -23.10 -43.72
CA CYS A 726 -7.27 -23.98 -44.86
C CYS A 726 -6.98 -25.43 -44.45
N LYS A 727 -7.76 -26.35 -45.00
CA LYS A 727 -7.54 -27.80 -44.94
C LYS A 727 -6.94 -28.27 -46.26
N TYR A 728 -6.27 -29.43 -46.25
CA TYR A 728 -5.73 -30.09 -47.44
C TYR A 728 -4.72 -29.26 -48.26
N CYS A 729 -3.78 -28.56 -47.60
CA CYS A 729 -2.69 -27.85 -48.27
C CYS A 729 -1.91 -28.77 -49.23
N PHE A 730 -1.69 -28.32 -50.47
CA PHE A 730 -1.07 -29.14 -51.51
C PHE A 730 0.43 -29.34 -51.25
N LYS A 731 0.93 -30.56 -51.50
CA LYS A 731 2.36 -30.91 -51.50
C LYS A 731 3.15 -30.53 -50.22
N GLY A 732 2.52 -30.59 -49.04
CA GLY A 732 3.22 -30.34 -47.76
C GLY A 732 3.44 -28.86 -47.44
N ALA A 733 2.76 -27.94 -48.13
CA ALA A 733 2.58 -26.58 -47.65
C ALA A 733 1.83 -26.58 -46.31
N HIS A 734 2.05 -25.55 -45.48
CA HIS A 734 1.50 -25.46 -44.12
C HIS A 734 1.21 -24.01 -43.69
N GLY A 735 0.65 -23.83 -42.49
CA GLY A 735 0.13 -22.55 -41.98
C GLY A 735 -1.37 -22.38 -42.24
N ASN A 736 -2.02 -21.47 -41.49
CA ASN A 736 -3.49 -21.33 -41.47
C ASN A 736 -4.12 -21.09 -42.85
N ILE A 737 -3.39 -20.49 -43.80
CA ILE A 737 -3.86 -20.29 -45.18
C ILE A 737 -2.99 -21.00 -46.22
N CYS A 738 -2.27 -22.05 -45.80
CA CYS A 738 -1.28 -22.79 -46.59
C CYS A 738 -0.16 -21.90 -47.17
N GLN A 739 0.14 -20.78 -46.53
CA GLN A 739 1.06 -19.74 -47.01
C GLN A 739 2.52 -20.20 -47.07
N ASN A 740 2.94 -21.08 -46.14
CA ASN A 740 4.30 -21.56 -46.12
C ASN A 740 4.42 -22.70 -47.15
N PRO A 741 5.31 -22.61 -48.14
CA PRO A 741 5.59 -23.75 -49.01
C PRO A 741 6.13 -24.92 -48.19
N PRO A 742 6.12 -26.16 -48.73
CA PRO A 742 6.91 -27.23 -48.12
C PRO A 742 8.36 -26.74 -47.97
N PRO A 743 9.05 -27.06 -46.85
CA PRO A 743 10.47 -26.78 -46.74
C PRO A 743 11.18 -27.39 -47.97
N PRO A 744 12.18 -26.71 -48.55
CA PRO A 744 12.91 -27.25 -49.68
C PRO A 744 13.44 -28.64 -49.31
N ALA A 745 13.37 -29.60 -50.23
CA ALA A 745 13.87 -30.94 -49.98
C ALA A 745 15.38 -30.86 -49.75
N VAL A 746 15.78 -30.84 -48.47
CA VAL A 746 17.19 -30.76 -48.06
C VAL A 746 17.84 -32.07 -48.45
N GLU A 747 18.72 -31.99 -49.44
CA GLU A 747 19.70 -33.03 -49.73
C GLU A 747 20.50 -33.26 -48.44
N GLN A 748 20.49 -34.49 -47.92
CA GLN A 748 20.92 -34.78 -46.55
C GLN A 748 22.40 -34.42 -46.32
N GLU A 749 22.65 -33.27 -45.68
CA GLU A 749 23.98 -32.95 -45.15
C GLU A 749 24.32 -33.87 -43.97
N PRO A 750 25.60 -34.21 -43.77
CA PRO A 750 26.03 -35.10 -42.71
C PRO A 750 25.76 -34.51 -41.32
N PHE A 751 25.14 -35.31 -40.48
CA PHE A 751 24.60 -34.99 -39.16
C PHE A 751 25.70 -34.63 -38.13
N PHE A 752 25.53 -33.52 -37.41
CA PHE A 752 26.36 -33.15 -36.25
C PHE A 752 25.46 -32.79 -35.06
N CYS A 753 25.66 -33.43 -33.91
CA CYS A 753 25.13 -32.90 -32.64
C CYS A 753 25.93 -31.63 -32.29
N SER A 754 25.24 -30.48 -32.21
CA SER A 754 25.84 -29.17 -31.94
C SER A 754 25.16 -28.53 -30.74
N ASP A 755 25.93 -28.13 -29.73
CA ASP A 755 25.44 -27.67 -28.41
C ASP A 755 24.82 -26.26 -28.39
N THR A 756 24.51 -25.66 -29.55
CA THR A 756 23.85 -24.34 -29.58
C THR A 756 22.35 -24.48 -29.35
N VAL A 757 21.98 -24.27 -28.08
CA VAL A 757 20.63 -24.15 -27.51
C VAL A 757 19.59 -23.55 -28.49
N PHE A 758 18.40 -24.17 -28.55
CA PHE A 758 17.29 -23.90 -29.48
C PHE A 758 17.45 -24.43 -30.92
N SER A 759 17.67 -25.73 -31.04
CA SER A 759 17.03 -26.52 -32.11
C SER A 759 16.53 -27.85 -31.55
N PHE A 760 15.49 -28.43 -32.17
CA PHE A 760 14.82 -29.64 -31.71
C PHE A 760 15.80 -30.81 -31.57
N SER A 761 15.74 -31.54 -30.44
CA SER A 761 16.61 -32.69 -30.19
C SER A 761 16.43 -33.72 -31.31
N ALA A 762 17.51 -34.02 -32.04
CA ALA A 762 17.43 -34.91 -33.19
C ALA A 762 17.26 -36.40 -32.79
N CYS A 763 17.47 -36.71 -31.51
CA CYS A 763 16.98 -37.93 -30.86
C CYS A 763 15.50 -37.74 -30.49
N LYS A 764 14.63 -38.66 -30.93
CA LYS A 764 13.20 -38.64 -30.59
C LYS A 764 12.95 -39.08 -29.15
N ASN A 765 11.73 -38.84 -28.68
CA ASN A 765 11.25 -39.29 -27.36
C ASN A 765 12.08 -38.75 -26.18
N HIS A 766 12.59 -37.50 -26.30
CA HIS A 766 13.37 -36.77 -25.29
C HIS A 766 14.67 -37.45 -24.84
N GLN A 767 15.23 -38.35 -25.65
CA GLN A 767 16.45 -39.08 -25.36
C GLN A 767 17.73 -38.24 -25.61
N ALA A 768 18.83 -38.56 -24.91
CA ALA A 768 20.06 -37.78 -24.95
C ALA A 768 20.99 -38.16 -26.13
N CYS A 769 21.53 -37.18 -26.85
CA CYS A 769 22.68 -37.39 -27.76
C CYS A 769 23.97 -37.45 -26.93
N ASP A 770 24.82 -38.46 -27.16
CA ASP A 770 26.21 -38.43 -26.70
C ASP A 770 27.04 -37.56 -27.67
N PRO A 771 27.52 -36.38 -27.25
CA PRO A 771 28.25 -35.48 -28.13
C PRO A 771 29.64 -36.02 -28.53
N PHE A 772 30.19 -37.01 -27.82
CA PHE A 772 31.48 -37.62 -28.16
C PHE A 772 31.35 -38.80 -29.14
N GLN A 773 30.21 -39.49 -29.15
CA GLN A 773 29.95 -40.62 -30.06
C GLN A 773 29.05 -40.28 -31.24
N LEU A 774 28.45 -39.08 -31.28
CA LEU A 774 27.50 -38.63 -32.31
C LEU A 774 26.32 -39.60 -32.47
N LYS A 775 25.84 -40.17 -31.35
CA LYS A 775 24.79 -41.20 -31.34
C LYS A 775 23.76 -40.93 -30.23
N CYS A 776 22.50 -41.24 -30.52
CA CYS A 776 21.43 -41.21 -29.53
C CYS A 776 21.53 -42.38 -28.55
N THR A 777 21.37 -42.10 -27.27
CA THR A 777 21.31 -43.11 -26.20
C THR A 777 19.85 -43.36 -25.87
N CYS A 778 19.32 -44.54 -26.21
CA CYS A 778 17.90 -44.83 -26.07
C CYS A 778 17.60 -45.61 -24.78
N GLU A 779 16.77 -45.04 -23.90
CA GLU A 779 16.15 -45.78 -22.81
C GLU A 779 15.05 -46.72 -23.35
N PRO A 780 14.95 -47.97 -22.85
CA PRO A 780 13.81 -48.85 -23.12
C PRO A 780 12.49 -48.15 -22.72
N PRO A 781 11.41 -48.25 -23.51
CA PRO A 781 11.15 -49.21 -24.60
C PRO A 781 11.64 -48.80 -26.00
N PHE A 782 12.42 -47.72 -26.13
CA PHE A 782 12.77 -47.14 -27.43
C PHE A 782 14.09 -47.68 -28.01
N TYR A 783 14.13 -47.81 -29.33
CA TYR A 783 15.30 -48.26 -30.09
C TYR A 783 15.34 -47.64 -31.50
N GLY A 784 16.33 -48.03 -32.30
CA GLY A 784 16.64 -47.41 -33.59
C GLY A 784 17.65 -46.26 -33.45
N GLU A 785 18.23 -45.84 -34.57
CA GLU A 785 19.39 -44.92 -34.61
C GLU A 785 19.11 -43.53 -34.00
N TYR A 786 17.84 -43.11 -33.97
CA TYR A 786 17.35 -41.86 -33.37
C TYR A 786 16.33 -42.10 -32.23
N CYS A 787 16.29 -43.31 -31.67
CA CYS A 787 15.29 -43.75 -30.68
C CYS A 787 13.84 -43.63 -31.19
N GLN A 788 13.65 -43.73 -32.52
CA GLN A 788 12.38 -43.46 -33.19
C GLN A 788 11.38 -44.64 -33.14
N GLU A 789 11.84 -45.84 -32.81
CA GLU A 789 11.02 -47.05 -32.76
C GLU A 789 10.68 -47.37 -31.29
N SER A 790 9.43 -47.74 -31.03
CA SER A 790 8.93 -48.11 -29.70
C SER A 790 8.50 -49.57 -29.73
N THR A 791 8.84 -50.35 -28.71
CA THR A 791 8.40 -51.74 -28.57
C THR A 791 6.95 -51.91 -28.12
N GLN A 792 6.16 -50.83 -27.99
CA GLN A 792 4.75 -50.92 -27.60
C GLN A 792 3.84 -51.48 -28.71
N GLN A 793 3.61 -52.80 -28.67
CA GLN A 793 2.47 -53.44 -29.32
C GLN A 793 1.18 -53.13 -28.57
N THR A 794 0.16 -52.63 -29.27
CA THR A 794 -1.18 -52.38 -28.72
C THR A 794 -2.09 -53.59 -28.92
N CYS A 795 -2.70 -54.09 -27.83
CA CYS A 795 -3.72 -55.13 -27.90
C CYS A 795 -5.01 -54.58 -28.53
N VAL A 796 -5.52 -55.24 -29.57
CA VAL A 796 -6.75 -54.83 -30.26
C VAL A 796 -7.91 -55.69 -29.76
N ARG A 797 -8.92 -55.06 -29.13
CA ARG A 797 -10.20 -55.71 -28.81
C ARG A 797 -10.93 -56.08 -30.09
N VAL A 798 -11.33 -57.34 -30.22
CA VAL A 798 -12.31 -57.77 -31.22
C VAL A 798 -13.70 -57.47 -30.67
N SER A 799 -14.47 -56.63 -31.36
CA SER A 799 -15.88 -56.33 -31.04
C SER A 799 -16.81 -57.48 -31.46
N GLU A 800 -17.84 -57.75 -30.66
CA GLU A 800 -18.70 -58.96 -30.75
C GLU A 800 -19.60 -59.07 -32.00
N ASP A 801 -19.59 -58.11 -32.93
CA ASP A 801 -20.47 -58.07 -34.12
C ASP A 801 -19.93 -58.84 -35.36
N TYR A 802 -19.37 -60.04 -35.18
CA TYR A 802 -18.83 -60.87 -36.28
C TYR A 802 -19.21 -62.36 -36.19
N GLU A 803 -20.51 -62.66 -36.25
CA GLU A 803 -20.97 -64.01 -36.61
C GLU A 803 -21.06 -64.20 -38.14
N ASN A 804 -20.59 -65.37 -38.61
CA ASN A 804 -20.61 -65.88 -40.00
C ASN A 804 -19.48 -65.39 -40.93
N PHE A 805 -18.33 -66.07 -40.87
CA PHE A 805 -17.52 -66.33 -42.08
C PHE A 805 -16.98 -67.76 -42.08
N GLU A 806 -17.13 -68.47 -43.19
CA GLU A 806 -16.74 -69.88 -43.31
C GLU A 806 -15.22 -70.05 -43.45
N LEU A 807 -14.69 -71.16 -42.91
CA LEU A 807 -13.27 -71.46 -42.85
C LEU A 807 -12.69 -71.81 -44.23
N GLY A 808 -11.80 -70.95 -44.74
CA GLY A 808 -10.90 -71.25 -45.86
C GLY A 808 -9.47 -71.51 -45.37
N GLU A 809 -8.95 -72.70 -45.62
CA GLU A 809 -7.63 -73.13 -45.15
C GLU A 809 -6.49 -72.36 -45.86
N ASN A 810 -5.78 -71.50 -45.13
CA ASN A 810 -4.33 -71.27 -45.13
C ASN A 810 -3.99 -69.90 -44.50
N TRP A 811 -3.67 -69.91 -43.20
CA TRP A 811 -2.98 -68.80 -42.54
C TRP A 811 -1.79 -69.34 -41.75
N ILE A 812 -0.60 -68.85 -42.07
CA ILE A 812 0.60 -68.98 -41.24
C ILE A 812 0.63 -67.72 -40.36
N PRO A 813 0.80 -67.82 -39.03
CA PRO A 813 0.78 -66.62 -38.19
C PRO A 813 1.97 -65.72 -38.51
N GLN A 814 1.73 -64.41 -38.64
CA GLN A 814 2.81 -63.44 -38.43
C GLN A 814 3.12 -63.38 -36.93
N GLU A 815 4.40 -63.38 -36.59
CA GLU A 815 4.86 -63.28 -35.21
C GLU A 815 4.42 -61.92 -34.61
N GLY A 816 3.80 -61.95 -33.42
CA GLY A 816 3.55 -60.72 -32.64
C GLY A 816 2.10 -60.27 -32.45
N VAL A 817 1.08 -61.10 -32.73
CA VAL A 817 -0.31 -60.79 -32.35
C VAL A 817 -0.79 -61.78 -31.29
N PHE A 818 -0.79 -61.35 -30.03
CA PHE A 818 -1.43 -62.07 -28.92
C PHE A 818 -2.87 -61.56 -28.72
N LEU A 819 -3.81 -62.49 -28.56
CA LEU A 819 -5.20 -62.21 -28.20
C LEU A 819 -5.28 -61.80 -26.72
N ASP A 820 -6.07 -60.78 -26.41
CA ASP A 820 -6.38 -60.38 -25.04
C ASP A 820 -7.05 -61.54 -24.29
N PRO A 821 -6.41 -62.15 -23.27
CA PRO A 821 -6.93 -63.33 -22.61
C PRO A 821 -7.88 -62.97 -21.44
N CYS A 822 -8.06 -61.68 -21.13
CA CYS A 822 -8.76 -61.22 -19.94
C CYS A 822 -10.28 -61.22 -20.14
N LEU A 823 -10.98 -62.02 -19.34
CA LEU A 823 -12.43 -62.17 -19.37
C LEU A 823 -13.13 -61.13 -18.47
N ASN A 824 -14.46 -61.06 -18.59
CA ASN A 824 -15.34 -60.25 -17.72
C ASN A 824 -14.97 -58.75 -17.59
N GLY A 825 -14.29 -58.19 -18.58
CA GLY A 825 -13.84 -56.80 -18.57
C GLY A 825 -12.50 -56.54 -17.85
N GLY A 826 -11.73 -57.60 -17.55
CA GLY A 826 -10.36 -57.48 -17.09
C GLY A 826 -9.47 -56.67 -18.04
N PHE A 827 -8.47 -56.00 -17.48
CA PHE A 827 -7.47 -55.23 -18.22
C PHE A 827 -6.15 -55.99 -18.29
N CYS A 828 -5.71 -56.35 -19.49
CA CYS A 828 -4.45 -57.06 -19.71
C CYS A 828 -3.25 -56.12 -19.52
N ASP A 829 -2.38 -56.46 -18.56
CA ASP A 829 -1.17 -55.74 -18.22
C ASP A 829 0.06 -56.65 -18.46
N TYR A 830 1.04 -56.12 -19.19
CA TYR A 830 2.29 -56.79 -19.58
C TYR A 830 3.52 -56.15 -18.89
N SER A 831 3.34 -55.36 -17.84
CA SER A 831 4.40 -54.47 -17.33
C SER A 831 5.65 -55.17 -16.78
N TYR A 832 5.59 -56.42 -16.31
CA TYR A 832 6.78 -57.18 -15.88
C TYR A 832 6.66 -58.70 -16.15
N VAL A 833 7.68 -59.26 -16.83
CA VAL A 833 7.88 -60.66 -17.27
C VAL A 833 6.94 -61.17 -18.39
N ASP A 834 7.40 -62.16 -19.18
CA ASP A 834 6.87 -62.60 -20.49
C ASP A 834 5.47 -63.28 -20.50
N TYR A 835 4.56 -62.92 -19.60
CA TYR A 835 3.20 -63.49 -19.53
C TYR A 835 2.16 -62.40 -19.24
N PRO A 836 1.00 -62.39 -19.92
CA PRO A 836 -0.08 -61.45 -19.64
C PRO A 836 -0.64 -61.65 -18.22
N VAL A 837 -0.84 -60.55 -17.49
CA VAL A 837 -1.51 -60.56 -16.18
C VAL A 837 -2.79 -59.73 -16.26
N CYS A 838 -3.93 -60.34 -15.95
CA CYS A 838 -5.22 -59.65 -16.00
C CYS A 838 -5.53 -58.93 -14.69
N ARG A 839 -5.76 -57.61 -14.77
CA ARG A 839 -6.30 -56.82 -13.65
C ARG A 839 -7.83 -56.85 -13.68
N CYS A 840 -8.43 -57.52 -12.72
CA CYS A 840 -9.86 -57.79 -12.73
C CYS A 840 -10.71 -56.65 -12.16
N PRO A 841 -11.88 -56.35 -12.77
CA PRO A 841 -12.83 -55.41 -12.20
C PRO A 841 -13.48 -55.98 -10.92
N GLU A 842 -14.04 -55.08 -10.11
CA GLU A 842 -14.62 -55.41 -8.82
C GLU A 842 -15.70 -56.50 -8.93
N GLY A 843 -15.58 -57.56 -8.12
CA GLY A 843 -16.43 -58.74 -8.18
C GLY A 843 -15.89 -59.91 -9.02
N TYR A 844 -14.74 -59.77 -9.68
CA TYR A 844 -14.05 -60.85 -10.39
C TYR A 844 -12.59 -61.04 -9.92
N SER A 845 -12.07 -62.25 -10.10
CA SER A 845 -10.73 -62.71 -9.73
C SER A 845 -10.33 -63.92 -10.60
N GLY A 846 -9.16 -64.51 -10.35
CA GLY A 846 -8.55 -65.52 -11.23
C GLY A 846 -7.59 -64.88 -12.23
N ASP A 847 -6.68 -65.68 -12.79
CA ASP A 847 -5.56 -65.18 -13.59
C ASP A 847 -6.04 -64.52 -14.90
N LEU A 848 -7.24 -64.87 -15.36
CA LEU A 848 -7.93 -64.30 -16.53
C LEU A 848 -9.25 -63.62 -16.14
N CYS A 849 -9.47 -63.31 -14.86
CA CYS A 849 -10.71 -62.72 -14.33
C CYS A 849 -11.97 -63.58 -14.49
N GLU A 850 -11.79 -64.90 -14.61
CA GLU A 850 -12.82 -65.90 -14.85
C GLU A 850 -13.67 -66.26 -13.62
N LEU A 851 -13.18 -66.00 -12.40
CA LEU A 851 -13.82 -66.37 -11.14
C LEU A 851 -14.62 -65.21 -10.56
N ARG A 852 -15.92 -65.42 -10.30
CA ARG A 852 -16.75 -64.40 -9.65
C ARG A 852 -16.63 -64.49 -8.13
N ALA A 853 -16.24 -63.38 -7.49
CA ALA A 853 -16.09 -63.28 -6.04
C ALA A 853 -17.45 -63.52 -5.35
N GLY A 854 -17.53 -64.57 -4.53
CA GLY A 854 -18.77 -65.02 -3.88
C GLY A 854 -19.10 -66.51 -4.08
N SER A 855 -18.29 -67.27 -4.83
CA SER A 855 -18.38 -68.73 -4.89
C SER A 855 -17.41 -69.40 -3.90
N GLU A 856 -17.89 -69.74 -2.70
CA GLU A 856 -17.08 -70.41 -1.68
C GLU A 856 -16.78 -71.88 -2.02
N ASN A 857 -15.52 -72.31 -1.84
CA ASN A 857 -15.20 -73.68 -1.39
C ASN A 857 -13.80 -73.78 -0.75
N ILE A 858 -13.77 -73.53 0.56
CA ILE A 858 -12.91 -74.14 1.61
C ILE A 858 -11.59 -74.81 1.17
N SER A 859 -10.44 -74.18 1.44
CA SER A 859 -9.37 -74.73 2.31
C SER A 859 -8.17 -73.78 2.48
N SER A 860 -7.53 -73.84 3.65
CA SER A 860 -6.42 -72.96 4.10
C SER A 860 -5.07 -73.73 4.10
N PRO A 861 -3.95 -73.25 4.70
CA PRO A 861 -3.41 -71.88 4.88
C PRO A 861 -1.89 -71.78 4.52
N THR A 862 -1.27 -70.57 4.45
CA THR A 862 -0.15 -70.15 5.36
C THR A 862 0.57 -68.82 5.00
N LYS A 863 0.86 -68.04 6.06
CA LYS A 863 2.03 -67.18 6.35
C LYS A 863 2.33 -65.86 5.60
N SER A 864 2.49 -64.84 6.45
CA SER A 864 3.17 -63.53 6.37
C SER A 864 4.69 -63.63 6.03
N PRO A 865 5.47 -62.53 5.80
CA PRO A 865 5.35 -61.21 6.45
C PRO A 865 5.66 -59.91 5.63
N GLU A 866 5.32 -58.80 6.29
CA GLU A 866 5.95 -57.45 6.36
C GLU A 866 6.81 -56.90 5.21
N GLY A 867 6.51 -55.63 4.87
CA GLY A 867 7.26 -54.73 3.98
C GLY A 867 6.58 -53.37 3.93
#